data_AF-A0A917WYM2-F1
#
_entry.id   AF-A0A917WYM2-F1
#
_cell.length_a   1.000
_cell.length_b   1.000
_cell.length_c   1.000
_cell.angle_alpha   90.00
_cell.angle_beta   90.00
_cell.angle_gamma   90.00
#
_symmetry.space_group_name_H-M   'P 1'
#
loop_
_entity.id
_entity.type
_entity.pdbx_description
1 polymer ?
#
loop_
_entity_poly.entity_id
_entity_poly.type
_entity_poly.pdbx_seq_one_letter_code
_entity_poly.pdbx_strand_id
1 'polypeptide(L)'
;MKALLVTLALTAGVLFTVSAPSASAAAKSVYIPARWTQTGEVPWAQNRTRESTNFILLWGEKSGTNPTSAPSPYNFDPNSIITQLENLYSFYVNTMQFTPEQGLLAQYKIIVIVTNTWNRTELNAWATGGSVDGRVGVINIAPGAALPGSWGLAHELGHVFQNYTFLGRSGYGFTDPSAGTFWESSAEFMAMQALPTTAAGDLTRWLRSENLYYSSSRHHYGAWMLLQYIKDRDGLAMFNRIWNEARSNEHPLEVYRRITGITQAELNRRVGEYATRTVTYDFGNRSTLMPFINNVYGAGFLNNAYNGGNVEAVNQSLGHYRINARVAPSDYGFNKVKLVPATDGGLVKLRLRGHAETGATGWTFGLVAVRNGTPRYSQLYTGTDGQIDFQLQSGEREVWLVATATPNAVPHYAFLDGYNKARRFPYEFRVSGATPSGFEPGYVKPAATNGGHWHSNGGGWVGPGANVAASAYVGPKAAVYAGTVTGNARIEGLGWVNGGTVGGNAIVKDNALIQNGANLSGNIVVGGDAEFAIACGSGTYLAFNPDRRCDGAGGETDVNPSFTTFSSDALAIGGGTTTPPPAGGQNVAGQAVASASYTNAWESVAAVNDGIDPPSSNDTVNPRWGTWPNSGQQWAELTWSSAVSLNKAQVYLFDDNQGIDLPSSWKLQYWTGSAYADMPGASGYPVAANAYNTVTFTTVSTTRLRVVLQSNGTNSVGLLEVKAFTP
;
A
#
# COMPACT_ATOMS: atom_id res chain seq x y z
N MET A 1 -58.35 19.73 -30.58
CA MET A 1 -57.55 20.63 -29.72
C MET A 1 -56.12 20.62 -30.23
N LYS A 2 -55.77 21.61 -31.06
CA LYS A 2 -54.75 22.65 -30.79
C LYS A 2 -53.34 22.08 -30.49
N ALA A 3 -52.54 21.96 -31.54
CA ALA A 3 -51.08 22.08 -31.47
C ALA A 3 -50.70 23.22 -32.41
N LEU A 4 -50.20 24.33 -31.85
CA LEU A 4 -49.76 25.50 -32.58
C LEU A 4 -48.22 25.43 -32.66
N LEU A 5 -47.70 25.10 -33.84
CA LEU A 5 -46.32 25.40 -34.23
C LEU A 5 -46.28 26.88 -34.62
N VAL A 6 -45.40 27.66 -33.99
CA VAL A 6 -45.02 28.98 -34.48
C VAL A 6 -43.50 29.00 -34.66
N THR A 7 -43.11 29.07 -35.92
CA THR A 7 -41.78 29.37 -36.42
C THR A 7 -41.43 30.82 -36.10
N LEU A 8 -40.26 31.09 -35.50
CA LEU A 8 -39.73 32.46 -35.39
C LEU A 8 -38.38 32.57 -36.11
N ALA A 9 -38.26 33.67 -36.85
CA ALA A 9 -37.27 33.94 -37.88
C ALA A 9 -35.84 34.19 -37.35
N LEU A 10 -34.85 33.83 -38.19
CA LEU A 10 -33.45 34.20 -38.06
C LEU A 10 -33.27 35.73 -38.17
N THR A 11 -32.61 36.33 -37.17
CA THR A 11 -31.87 37.58 -37.32
C THR A 11 -30.38 37.30 -37.16
N ALA A 12 -29.61 37.48 -38.24
CA ALA A 12 -28.16 37.37 -38.23
C ALA A 12 -27.55 38.58 -37.51
N GLY A 13 -27.17 38.39 -36.25
CA GLY A 13 -26.29 39.30 -35.52
C GLY A 13 -24.84 38.86 -35.68
N VAL A 14 -24.03 39.66 -36.36
CA VAL A 14 -22.57 39.48 -36.40
C VAL A 14 -22.02 39.79 -35.01
N LEU A 15 -21.73 38.74 -34.23
CA LEU A 15 -20.97 38.83 -33.00
C LEU A 15 -19.49 39.01 -33.37
N PHE A 16 -18.98 40.23 -33.22
CA PHE A 16 -17.54 40.45 -33.10
C PHE A 16 -17.08 39.83 -31.79
N THR A 17 -16.42 38.68 -31.86
CA THR A 17 -15.63 38.15 -30.76
C THR A 17 -14.44 39.08 -30.54
N VAL A 18 -14.53 39.96 -29.55
CA VAL A 18 -13.34 40.61 -29.00
C VAL A 18 -12.56 39.53 -28.26
N SER A 19 -11.59 38.92 -28.94
CA SER A 19 -10.58 38.09 -28.30
C SER A 19 -9.78 39.00 -27.36
N ALA A 20 -10.06 38.90 -26.06
CA ALA A 20 -9.18 39.46 -25.05
C ALA A 20 -7.78 38.87 -25.29
N PRO A 21 -6.71 39.69 -25.27
CA PRO A 21 -5.36 39.16 -25.41
C PRO A 21 -5.11 38.21 -24.24
N SER A 22 -4.76 36.97 -24.55
CA SER A 22 -4.19 36.04 -23.58
C SER A 22 -3.03 36.77 -22.91
N ALA A 23 -3.13 37.05 -21.60
CA ALA A 23 -2.00 37.59 -20.86
C ALA A 23 -0.83 36.60 -21.05
N SER A 24 0.23 37.03 -21.73
CA SER A 24 1.47 36.26 -21.82
C SER A 24 1.92 35.97 -20.40
N ALA A 25 2.01 34.70 -20.01
CA ALA A 25 2.66 34.35 -18.76
C ALA A 25 4.06 34.97 -18.75
N ALA A 26 4.45 35.61 -17.64
CA ALA A 26 5.77 36.19 -17.51
C ALA A 26 6.83 35.09 -17.65
N ALA A 27 7.92 35.37 -18.38
CA ALA A 27 9.00 34.41 -18.54
C ALA A 27 9.67 34.08 -17.19
N LYS A 28 9.95 32.79 -16.95
CA LYS A 28 10.63 32.34 -15.73
C LYS A 28 12.04 32.91 -15.65
N SER A 29 12.41 33.33 -14.43
CA SER A 29 13.75 33.86 -14.14
C SER A 29 14.69 32.76 -13.64
N VAL A 30 16.00 32.96 -13.79
CA VAL A 30 17.01 32.07 -13.21
C VAL A 30 17.30 32.52 -11.79
N TYR A 31 17.11 31.62 -10.81
CA TYR A 31 17.55 31.84 -9.43
C TYR A 31 18.92 31.17 -9.22
N ILE A 32 19.95 31.96 -8.90
CA ILE A 32 21.26 31.43 -8.53
C ILE A 32 21.42 31.54 -7.00
N PRO A 33 21.62 30.42 -6.27
CA PRO A 33 21.85 30.44 -4.84
C PRO A 33 23.02 31.35 -4.46
N ALA A 34 22.81 32.25 -3.49
CA ALA A 34 23.84 33.21 -3.07
C ALA A 34 25.13 32.52 -2.56
N ARG A 35 24.99 31.33 -1.95
CA ARG A 35 26.14 30.53 -1.50
C ARG A 35 27.06 30.11 -2.66
N TRP A 36 26.52 29.88 -3.86
CA TRP A 36 27.35 29.49 -5.01
C TRP A 36 28.29 30.60 -5.45
N THR A 37 27.85 31.85 -5.38
CA THR A 37 28.70 33.01 -5.69
C THR A 37 29.66 33.33 -4.55
N GLN A 38 29.26 33.12 -3.29
CA GLN A 38 30.07 33.44 -2.10
C GLN A 38 31.17 32.43 -1.79
N THR A 39 30.85 31.13 -1.83
CA THR A 39 31.80 30.05 -1.49
C THR A 39 32.42 29.43 -2.73
N GLY A 40 31.87 29.77 -3.90
CA GLY A 40 32.20 29.14 -5.16
C GLY A 40 31.57 27.77 -5.33
N GLU A 41 30.78 27.21 -4.39
CA GLU A 41 30.26 25.82 -4.34
C GLU A 41 29.96 25.21 -5.71
N VAL A 42 29.21 25.93 -6.55
CA VAL A 42 29.03 25.62 -7.98
C VAL A 42 29.64 26.77 -8.80
N PRO A 43 30.84 26.59 -9.40
CA PRO A 43 31.55 27.64 -10.12
C PRO A 43 31.05 27.77 -11.56
N TRP A 44 29.75 27.98 -11.71
CA TRP A 44 29.11 28.05 -13.02
C TRP A 44 29.55 29.30 -13.79
N ALA A 45 29.55 29.20 -15.12
CA ALA A 45 29.90 30.29 -16.02
C ALA A 45 28.91 30.33 -17.19
N GLN A 46 28.55 31.51 -17.67
CA GLN A 46 27.51 31.69 -18.71
C GLN A 46 27.80 30.87 -19.98
N ASN A 47 29.07 30.76 -20.39
CA ASN A 47 29.49 29.99 -21.56
C ASN A 47 29.48 28.46 -21.36
N ARG A 48 29.04 27.99 -20.19
CA ARG A 48 28.81 26.58 -19.86
C ARG A 48 27.38 26.35 -19.35
N THR A 49 26.44 27.03 -20.03
CA THR A 49 25.01 26.92 -19.74
C THR A 49 24.17 26.65 -20.97
N ARG A 50 23.01 26.05 -20.76
CA ARG A 50 21.96 25.92 -21.76
C ARG A 50 20.61 26.17 -21.10
N GLU A 51 19.78 27.01 -21.71
CA GLU A 51 18.48 27.36 -21.15
C GLU A 51 17.33 26.96 -22.08
N SER A 52 16.18 26.70 -21.47
CA SER A 52 14.87 26.52 -22.10
C SER A 52 13.83 27.36 -21.34
N THR A 53 12.54 27.13 -21.58
CA THR A 53 11.46 27.83 -20.86
C THR A 53 11.50 27.54 -19.37
N ASN A 54 11.68 26.27 -19.00
CA ASN A 54 11.54 25.78 -17.63
C ASN A 54 12.86 25.43 -16.94
N PHE A 55 13.96 25.32 -17.68
CA PHE A 55 15.23 24.81 -17.15
C PHE A 55 16.43 25.69 -17.47
N ILE A 56 17.43 25.63 -16.58
CA ILE A 56 18.80 26.03 -16.84
C ILE A 56 19.73 24.86 -16.55
N LEU A 57 20.47 24.43 -17.57
CA LEU A 57 21.51 23.41 -17.50
C LEU A 57 22.87 24.08 -17.26
N LEU A 58 23.66 23.55 -16.32
CA LEU A 58 24.99 24.04 -15.95
C LEU A 58 25.99 22.88 -15.99
N TRP A 59 27.18 23.08 -16.57
CA TRP A 59 28.24 22.05 -16.57
C TRP A 59 29.63 22.61 -16.28
N GLY A 60 30.53 21.71 -15.90
CA GLY A 60 31.87 22.04 -15.42
C GLY A 60 32.94 22.11 -16.50
N GLU A 61 34.15 22.45 -16.05
CA GLU A 61 35.33 22.68 -16.87
C GLU A 61 35.71 21.50 -17.78
N LYS A 62 35.48 20.26 -17.32
CA LYS A 62 35.94 19.05 -18.01
C LYS A 62 35.21 18.80 -19.33
N SER A 63 34.02 19.38 -19.49
CA SER A 63 33.25 19.33 -20.74
C SER A 63 33.53 20.51 -21.68
N GLY A 64 34.39 21.46 -21.28
CA GLY A 64 34.67 22.66 -22.06
C GLY A 64 33.42 23.54 -22.29
N THR A 65 33.48 24.42 -23.30
CA THR A 65 32.32 25.21 -23.75
C THR A 65 31.42 24.46 -24.73
N ASN A 66 31.93 23.37 -25.32
CA ASN A 66 31.18 22.51 -26.22
C ASN A 66 31.16 21.06 -25.69
N PRO A 67 30.17 20.69 -24.85
CA PRO A 67 30.08 19.37 -24.23
C PRO A 67 29.94 18.21 -25.22
N THR A 68 29.45 18.43 -26.45
CA THR A 68 29.37 17.33 -27.44
C THR A 68 30.74 16.90 -27.97
N SER A 69 31.76 17.76 -27.85
CA SER A 69 33.12 17.51 -28.32
C SER A 69 34.10 17.21 -27.19
N ALA A 70 33.62 17.11 -25.94
CA ALA A 70 34.45 16.76 -24.80
C ALA A 70 34.95 15.31 -24.87
N PRO A 71 36.04 14.94 -24.16
CA PRO A 71 36.44 13.55 -24.04
C PRO A 71 35.49 12.77 -23.13
N SER A 72 35.32 11.47 -23.40
CA SER A 72 34.63 10.55 -22.49
C SER A 72 35.35 10.47 -21.14
N PRO A 73 34.64 10.42 -20.00
CA PRO A 73 33.17 10.31 -19.85
C PRO A 73 32.43 11.66 -19.70
N TYR A 74 33.04 12.77 -20.09
CA TYR A 74 32.50 14.13 -19.86
C TYR A 74 31.67 14.67 -21.04
N ASN A 75 31.51 13.88 -22.10
CA ASN A 75 30.76 14.28 -23.29
C ASN A 75 29.26 14.01 -23.13
N PHE A 76 28.44 14.97 -23.57
CA PHE A 76 26.98 14.85 -23.61
C PHE A 76 26.37 15.88 -24.57
N ASP A 77 25.12 15.67 -24.98
CA ASP A 77 24.35 16.65 -25.74
C ASP A 77 23.41 17.45 -24.81
N PRO A 78 23.69 18.75 -24.56
CA PRO A 78 22.87 19.59 -23.69
C PRO A 78 21.46 19.81 -24.28
N ASN A 79 21.29 19.75 -25.61
CA ASN A 79 19.98 19.88 -26.24
C ASN A 79 19.12 18.65 -26.02
N SER A 80 19.71 17.47 -26.08
CA SER A 80 19.03 16.22 -25.74
C SER A 80 18.51 16.24 -24.30
N ILE A 81 19.34 16.63 -23.33
CA ILE A 81 18.93 16.69 -21.92
C ILE A 81 17.80 17.70 -21.72
N ILE A 82 17.94 18.92 -22.24
CA ILE A 82 16.94 19.96 -22.01
C ILE A 82 15.60 19.65 -22.72
N THR A 83 15.64 19.02 -23.89
CA THR A 83 14.44 18.59 -24.62
C THR A 83 13.70 17.49 -23.85
N GLN A 84 14.42 16.51 -23.31
CA GLN A 84 13.82 15.47 -22.47
C GLN A 84 13.16 16.07 -21.23
N LEU A 85 13.83 17.01 -20.56
CA LEU A 85 13.30 17.68 -19.37
C LEU A 85 12.06 18.52 -19.68
N GLU A 86 12.01 19.24 -20.80
CA GLU A 86 10.81 19.98 -21.21
C GLU A 86 9.63 19.04 -21.52
N ASN A 87 9.89 17.89 -22.16
CA ASN A 87 8.86 16.88 -22.40
C ASN A 87 8.34 16.28 -21.08
N LEU A 88 9.23 15.96 -20.14
CA LEU A 88 8.86 15.44 -18.81
C LEU A 88 8.13 16.50 -17.97
N TYR A 89 8.56 17.77 -18.04
CA TYR A 89 7.89 18.89 -17.40
C TYR A 89 6.45 19.03 -17.90
N SER A 90 6.27 19.04 -19.23
CA SER A 90 4.95 19.07 -19.86
C SER A 90 4.12 17.87 -19.43
N PHE A 91 4.70 16.68 -19.35
CA PHE A 91 3.99 15.50 -18.85
C PHE A 91 3.54 15.68 -17.38
N TYR A 92 4.43 16.10 -16.47
CA TYR A 92 4.09 16.24 -15.05
C TYR A 92 3.10 17.38 -14.77
N VAL A 93 3.18 18.50 -15.50
CA VAL A 93 2.26 19.64 -15.33
C VAL A 93 0.94 19.43 -16.08
N ASN A 94 1.00 19.05 -17.35
CA ASN A 94 -0.18 19.09 -18.23
C ASN A 94 -0.92 17.74 -18.28
N THR A 95 -0.18 16.63 -18.39
CA THR A 95 -0.79 15.30 -18.53
C THR A 95 -1.15 14.70 -17.18
N MET A 96 -0.18 14.66 -16.27
CA MET A 96 -0.34 14.10 -14.94
C MET A 96 -1.02 15.09 -13.99
N GLN A 97 -0.88 16.38 -14.23
CA GLN A 97 -1.42 17.45 -13.38
C GLN A 97 -0.97 17.30 -11.92
N PHE A 98 0.30 16.91 -11.72
CA PHE A 98 0.81 16.54 -10.41
C PHE A 98 0.84 17.70 -9.44
N THR A 99 1.36 18.86 -9.86
CA THR A 99 1.24 20.11 -9.10
C THR A 99 0.93 21.25 -10.07
N PRO A 100 0.02 22.18 -9.72
CA PRO A 100 -0.27 23.34 -10.55
C PRO A 100 0.99 24.19 -10.79
N GLU A 101 1.14 24.75 -11.99
CA GLU A 101 2.21 25.70 -12.30
C GLU A 101 1.90 27.08 -11.68
N GLN A 102 2.13 27.19 -10.37
CA GLN A 102 1.87 28.39 -9.57
C GLN A 102 3.04 28.67 -8.62
N GLY A 103 3.03 29.85 -8.00
CA GLY A 103 4.04 30.24 -7.00
C GLY A 103 5.47 30.12 -7.54
N LEU A 104 6.35 29.49 -6.76
CA LEU A 104 7.77 29.34 -7.09
C LEU A 104 8.03 28.55 -8.39
N LEU A 105 7.18 27.57 -8.71
CA LEU A 105 7.29 26.77 -9.93
C LEU A 105 7.03 27.63 -11.19
N ALA A 106 6.12 28.60 -11.09
CA ALA A 106 5.83 29.56 -12.17
C ALA A 106 6.86 30.71 -12.24
N GLN A 107 7.67 30.91 -11.21
CA GLN A 107 8.58 32.05 -11.10
C GLN A 107 10.01 31.74 -11.58
N TYR A 108 10.51 30.54 -11.27
CA TYR A 108 11.92 30.19 -11.46
C TYR A 108 12.13 28.98 -12.37
N LYS A 109 13.20 29.04 -13.17
CA LYS A 109 13.68 27.88 -13.93
C LYS A 109 14.31 26.85 -12.97
N ILE A 110 14.00 25.57 -13.16
CA ILE A 110 14.63 24.46 -12.44
C ILE A 110 16.11 24.38 -12.85
N ILE A 111 16.98 24.24 -11.86
CA ILE A 111 18.42 24.16 -12.10
C ILE A 111 18.81 22.71 -12.36
N VAL A 112 19.69 22.48 -13.33
CA VAL A 112 20.24 21.16 -13.61
C VAL A 112 21.76 21.26 -13.64
N ILE A 113 22.41 20.59 -12.70
CA ILE A 113 23.85 20.48 -12.61
C ILE A 113 24.27 19.18 -13.28
N VAL A 114 24.99 19.27 -14.39
CA VAL A 114 25.58 18.09 -15.04
C VAL A 114 26.80 17.67 -14.24
N THR A 115 26.66 16.65 -13.41
CA THR A 115 27.68 16.20 -12.45
C THR A 115 28.83 15.48 -13.14
N ASN A 116 29.92 15.22 -12.42
CA ASN A 116 31.14 14.57 -12.94
C ASN A 116 31.89 15.36 -14.04
N THR A 117 31.36 16.51 -14.48
CA THR A 117 31.98 17.40 -15.47
C THR A 117 32.83 18.50 -14.82
N TRP A 118 32.87 18.57 -13.49
CA TRP A 118 33.54 19.62 -12.73
C TRP A 118 34.92 19.18 -12.25
N ASN A 119 35.83 20.14 -12.06
CA ASN A 119 37.11 19.91 -11.37
C ASN A 119 36.97 19.84 -9.84
N ARG A 120 35.83 19.33 -9.36
CA ARG A 120 35.46 19.23 -7.94
C ARG A 120 34.72 17.94 -7.69
N THR A 121 35.21 17.16 -6.75
CA THR A 121 34.65 15.84 -6.44
C THR A 121 33.35 15.94 -5.65
N GLU A 122 33.10 17.05 -4.97
CA GLU A 122 31.89 17.32 -4.19
C GLU A 122 30.65 17.47 -5.07
N LEU A 123 30.84 17.82 -6.35
CA LEU A 123 29.77 17.91 -7.35
C LEU A 123 29.59 16.59 -8.14
N ASN A 124 30.27 15.52 -7.73
CA ASN A 124 30.07 14.21 -8.33
C ASN A 124 28.85 13.54 -7.68
N ALA A 125 27.88 13.19 -8.51
CA ALA A 125 26.76 12.34 -8.14
C ALA A 125 26.30 11.60 -9.41
N TRP A 126 25.62 10.47 -9.27
CA TRP A 126 25.03 9.78 -10.42
C TRP A 126 23.75 10.48 -10.86
N ALA A 127 22.79 10.61 -9.96
CA ALA A 127 21.51 11.28 -10.15
C ALA A 127 20.96 11.66 -8.76
N THR A 128 20.49 12.90 -8.57
CA THR A 128 19.66 13.32 -7.43
C THR A 128 18.73 14.46 -7.84
N GLY A 129 17.54 14.51 -7.25
CA GLY A 129 16.55 15.56 -7.43
C GLY A 129 16.12 16.14 -6.08
N GLY A 130 15.81 17.43 -6.05
CA GLY A 130 15.42 18.08 -4.81
C GLY A 130 15.17 19.58 -4.99
N SER A 131 15.48 20.34 -3.95
CA SER A 131 15.39 21.80 -3.96
C SER A 131 16.57 22.46 -3.27
N VAL A 132 16.79 23.74 -3.55
CA VAL A 132 17.80 24.57 -2.89
C VAL A 132 17.19 25.87 -2.38
N ASP A 133 17.67 26.32 -1.23
CA ASP A 133 17.22 27.52 -0.49
C ASP A 133 15.72 27.55 -0.17
N GLY A 134 15.02 26.41 -0.27
CA GLY A 134 13.56 26.34 -0.17
C GLY A 134 12.84 27.14 -1.27
N ARG A 135 13.48 27.36 -2.42
CA ARG A 135 13.01 28.27 -3.47
C ARG A 135 12.90 27.64 -4.86
N VAL A 136 13.90 26.88 -5.27
CA VAL A 136 13.98 26.36 -6.65
C VAL A 136 14.34 24.89 -6.65
N GLY A 137 13.75 24.16 -7.59
CA GLY A 137 14.11 22.78 -7.88
C GLY A 137 15.55 22.66 -8.40
N VAL A 138 16.23 21.59 -8.02
CA VAL A 138 17.56 21.26 -8.51
C VAL A 138 17.65 19.79 -8.87
N ILE A 139 18.28 19.49 -10.00
CA ILE A 139 18.65 18.13 -10.44
C ILE A 139 20.18 18.09 -10.55
N ASN A 140 20.80 17.07 -9.98
CA ASN A 140 22.18 16.71 -10.21
C ASN A 140 22.19 15.43 -11.04
N ILE A 141 22.79 15.43 -12.24
CA ILE A 141 22.72 14.28 -13.15
C ILE A 141 24.02 14.08 -13.91
N ALA A 142 24.55 12.87 -13.90
CA ALA A 142 25.75 12.53 -14.66
C ALA A 142 25.42 12.38 -16.15
N PRO A 143 26.38 12.63 -17.08
CA PRO A 143 26.18 12.39 -18.52
C PRO A 143 25.60 11.00 -18.85
N GLY A 144 26.12 9.94 -18.22
CA GLY A 144 25.63 8.58 -18.42
C GLY A 144 24.24 8.31 -17.85
N ALA A 145 23.78 9.11 -16.89
CA ALA A 145 22.44 9.03 -16.33
C ALA A 145 21.44 9.87 -17.14
N ALA A 146 21.89 10.76 -18.03
CA ALA A 146 21.05 11.69 -18.80
C ALA A 146 20.91 11.30 -20.28
N LEU A 147 21.22 10.04 -20.63
CA LEU A 147 21.09 9.50 -21.98
C LEU A 147 19.65 9.62 -22.52
N PRO A 148 19.43 9.62 -23.85
CA PRO A 148 18.08 9.66 -24.43
C PRO A 148 17.15 8.58 -23.87
N GLY A 149 15.95 8.97 -23.43
CA GLY A 149 15.01 8.07 -22.75
C GLY A 149 15.35 7.81 -21.28
N SER A 150 16.08 8.72 -20.63
CA SER A 150 16.59 8.52 -19.27
C SER A 150 15.47 8.35 -18.24
N TRP A 151 15.47 7.19 -17.60
CA TRP A 151 14.71 6.93 -16.37
C TRP A 151 15.13 7.86 -15.24
N GLY A 152 16.44 8.07 -15.07
CA GLY A 152 16.99 8.94 -14.03
C GLY A 152 16.46 10.37 -14.12
N LEU A 153 16.39 10.97 -15.32
CA LEU A 153 15.80 12.30 -15.49
C LEU A 153 14.31 12.33 -15.10
N ALA A 154 13.54 11.30 -15.45
CA ALA A 154 12.13 11.22 -15.07
C ALA A 154 11.97 11.09 -13.55
N HIS A 155 12.77 10.23 -12.91
CA HIS A 155 12.78 10.00 -11.46
C HIS A 155 13.19 11.25 -10.68
N GLU A 156 14.35 11.84 -11.01
CA GLU A 156 14.87 13.02 -10.29
C GLU A 156 14.00 14.27 -10.50
N LEU A 157 13.40 14.44 -11.69
CA LEU A 157 12.42 15.50 -11.89
C LEU A 157 11.16 15.24 -11.04
N GLY A 158 10.78 13.98 -10.81
CA GLY A 158 9.74 13.60 -9.86
C GLY A 158 10.00 14.18 -8.47
N HIS A 159 11.22 14.04 -7.93
CA HIS A 159 11.60 14.63 -6.64
C HIS A 159 11.55 16.16 -6.62
N VAL A 160 11.91 16.82 -7.72
CA VAL A 160 11.76 18.27 -7.84
C VAL A 160 10.28 18.67 -7.71
N PHE A 161 9.39 17.98 -8.42
CA PHE A 161 7.96 18.23 -8.35
C PHE A 161 7.36 17.90 -6.98
N GLN A 162 7.81 16.83 -6.32
CA GLN A 162 7.43 16.49 -4.95
C GLN A 162 7.76 17.64 -3.98
N ASN A 163 8.95 18.25 -4.09
CA ASN A 163 9.31 19.43 -3.30
C ASN A 163 8.33 20.60 -3.54
N TYR A 164 7.99 20.88 -4.80
CA TYR A 164 7.08 21.98 -5.15
C TYR A 164 5.67 21.85 -4.55
N THR A 165 5.28 20.67 -4.05
CA THR A 165 4.00 20.50 -3.35
C THR A 165 3.97 21.26 -2.02
N PHE A 166 5.12 21.56 -1.40
CA PHE A 166 5.20 22.26 -0.10
C PHE A 166 6.25 23.39 -0.03
N LEU A 167 7.05 23.63 -1.05
CA LEU A 167 7.97 24.78 -1.07
C LEU A 167 7.20 26.09 -0.85
N GLY A 168 7.66 26.88 0.14
CA GLY A 168 7.00 28.12 0.56
C GLY A 168 5.72 27.93 1.40
N ARG A 169 5.37 26.69 1.78
CA ARG A 169 4.18 26.36 2.58
C ARG A 169 4.58 25.69 3.91
N SER A 170 4.54 26.44 5.01
CA SER A 170 4.80 25.88 6.34
C SER A 170 3.69 24.90 6.76
N GLY A 171 4.07 23.77 7.38
CA GLY A 171 3.13 22.75 7.88
C GLY A 171 2.61 21.75 6.84
N TYR A 172 3.13 21.78 5.62
CA TYR A 172 2.74 20.88 4.52
C TYR A 172 3.89 20.02 4.03
N GLY A 173 3.54 18.95 3.31
CA GLY A 173 4.49 18.04 2.66
C GLY A 173 4.82 16.82 3.50
N PHE A 174 5.46 15.84 2.86
CA PHE A 174 5.91 14.62 3.52
C PHE A 174 7.26 14.81 4.22
N THR A 175 7.26 15.61 5.29
CA THR A 175 8.48 15.88 6.09
C THR A 175 8.59 15.00 7.33
N ASP A 176 7.55 14.24 7.67
CA ASP A 176 7.59 13.27 8.75
C ASP A 176 8.63 12.17 8.44
N PRO A 177 9.46 11.74 9.41
CA PRO A 177 10.46 10.69 9.19
C PRO A 177 9.90 9.37 8.61
N SER A 178 8.61 9.09 8.85
CA SER A 178 7.94 7.88 8.35
C SER A 178 7.53 7.92 6.89
N ALA A 179 7.59 9.10 6.26
CA ALA A 179 7.31 9.27 4.85
C ALA A 179 8.57 9.11 3.96
N GLY A 180 9.76 8.94 4.53
CA GLY A 180 11.02 8.92 3.78
C GLY A 180 11.04 7.94 2.60
N THR A 181 10.61 6.70 2.82
CA THR A 181 10.55 5.67 1.76
C THR A 181 9.54 6.00 0.66
N PHE A 182 8.49 6.76 0.99
CA PHE A 182 7.46 7.15 0.04
C PHE A 182 7.95 8.15 -1.00
N TRP A 183 8.96 8.97 -0.68
CA TRP A 183 9.59 9.88 -1.64
C TRP A 183 10.11 9.13 -2.87
N GLU A 184 10.94 8.12 -2.67
CA GLU A 184 11.49 7.32 -3.78
C GLU A 184 10.42 6.46 -4.46
N SER A 185 9.58 5.77 -3.69
CA SER A 185 8.52 4.93 -4.27
C SER A 185 7.56 5.74 -5.13
N SER A 186 7.27 6.99 -4.77
CA SER A 186 6.41 7.84 -5.58
C SER A 186 7.13 8.52 -6.75
N ALA A 187 8.45 8.73 -6.69
CA ALA A 187 9.24 9.16 -7.83
C ALA A 187 9.34 8.04 -8.88
N GLU A 188 9.52 6.78 -8.46
CA GLU A 188 9.42 5.60 -9.32
C GLU A 188 8.03 5.48 -9.96
N PHE A 189 6.96 5.71 -9.18
CA PHE A 189 5.60 5.74 -9.70
C PHE A 189 5.42 6.80 -10.79
N MET A 190 5.93 8.01 -10.58
CA MET A 190 5.88 9.12 -11.54
C MET A 190 6.66 8.79 -12.81
N ALA A 191 7.88 8.26 -12.68
CA ALA A 191 8.69 7.82 -13.82
C ALA A 191 8.02 6.68 -14.60
N MET A 192 7.37 5.73 -13.92
CA MET A 192 6.55 4.67 -14.54
C MET A 192 5.37 5.23 -15.34
N GLN A 193 4.81 6.40 -14.96
CA GLN A 193 3.75 7.02 -15.76
C GLN A 193 4.32 7.66 -17.03
N ALA A 194 5.50 8.28 -16.94
CA ALA A 194 6.12 8.97 -18.06
C ALA A 194 6.78 8.02 -19.06
N LEU A 195 7.42 6.94 -18.58
CA LEU A 195 8.26 6.02 -19.33
C LEU A 195 7.95 4.53 -19.01
N PRO A 196 6.70 4.06 -19.20
CA PRO A 196 6.19 2.80 -18.65
C PRO A 196 6.91 1.52 -19.10
N THR A 197 7.78 1.59 -20.11
CA THR A 197 8.52 0.44 -20.68
C THR A 197 10.03 0.52 -20.47
N THR A 198 10.53 1.52 -19.74
CA THR A 198 11.97 1.77 -19.59
C THR A 198 12.57 1.06 -18.37
N ALA A 199 12.02 1.28 -17.18
CA ALA A 199 12.42 0.61 -15.93
C ALA A 199 11.23 0.56 -14.96
N ALA A 200 11.40 -0.04 -13.78
CA ALA A 200 10.34 -0.18 -12.77
C ALA A 200 10.86 -0.25 -11.32
N GLY A 201 12.03 0.34 -11.05
CA GLY A 201 12.72 0.25 -9.76
C GLY A 201 13.28 -1.14 -9.42
N ASP A 202 13.83 -1.30 -8.21
CA ASP A 202 14.36 -2.59 -7.71
C ASP A 202 13.23 -3.51 -7.21
N LEU A 203 12.54 -4.14 -8.16
CA LEU A 203 11.44 -5.07 -7.86
C LEU A 203 11.91 -6.35 -7.17
N THR A 204 13.14 -6.81 -7.38
CA THR A 204 13.65 -8.01 -6.70
C THR A 204 13.63 -7.82 -5.18
N ARG A 205 14.10 -6.67 -4.72
CA ARG A 205 14.14 -6.34 -3.29
C ARG A 205 12.74 -6.31 -2.70
N TRP A 206 11.77 -5.70 -3.40
CA TRP A 206 10.36 -5.71 -2.99
C TRP A 206 9.79 -7.14 -2.90
N LEU A 207 9.93 -7.95 -3.96
CA LEU A 207 9.38 -9.31 -4.00
C LEU A 207 9.93 -10.22 -2.90
N ARG A 208 11.13 -9.92 -2.41
CA ARG A 208 11.76 -10.65 -1.31
C ARG A 208 11.31 -10.21 0.08
N SER A 209 10.69 -9.03 0.18
CA SER A 209 10.45 -8.38 1.46
C SER A 209 9.00 -7.94 1.68
N GLU A 210 8.05 -8.42 0.87
CA GLU A 210 6.62 -8.08 0.95
C GLU A 210 6.01 -8.23 2.36
N ASN A 211 6.61 -9.05 3.21
CA ASN A 211 6.19 -9.24 4.60
C ASN A 211 6.61 -8.08 5.52
N LEU A 212 7.56 -7.23 5.15
CA LEU A 212 7.99 -6.09 5.94
C LEU A 212 6.92 -4.99 5.90
N TYR A 213 7.01 -4.04 6.83
CA TYR A 213 6.06 -2.94 6.90
C TYR A 213 6.14 -2.06 5.64
N TYR A 214 5.03 -1.42 5.26
CA TYR A 214 4.93 -0.71 3.97
C TYR A 214 6.10 0.26 3.72
N SER A 215 6.41 1.11 4.70
CA SER A 215 7.48 2.13 4.62
C SER A 215 8.87 1.59 4.96
N SER A 216 9.10 0.28 4.83
CA SER A 216 10.44 -0.28 5.03
C SER A 216 11.41 0.27 3.99
N SER A 217 12.63 0.59 4.41
CA SER A 217 13.74 0.89 3.49
C SER A 217 14.05 -0.27 2.51
N ARG A 218 13.47 -1.46 2.72
CA ARG A 218 13.52 -2.57 1.76
C ARG A 218 12.56 -2.38 0.58
N HIS A 219 11.53 -1.59 0.76
CA HIS A 219 10.52 -1.31 -0.24
C HIS A 219 10.81 -0.07 -1.09
N HIS A 220 11.91 0.64 -0.80
CA HIS A 220 12.26 1.97 -1.32
C HIS A 220 11.83 2.26 -2.76
N TYR A 221 12.24 1.41 -3.71
CA TYR A 221 11.99 1.59 -5.14
C TYR A 221 10.87 0.70 -5.70
N GLY A 222 10.23 -0.13 -4.86
CA GLY A 222 9.24 -1.13 -5.30
C GLY A 222 7.84 -0.97 -4.71
N ALA A 223 7.66 -0.14 -3.67
CA ALA A 223 6.37 0.07 -3.02
C ALA A 223 5.34 0.82 -3.89
N TRP A 224 5.77 1.31 -5.07
CA TRP A 224 4.95 2.05 -6.02
C TRP A 224 3.72 1.26 -6.50
N MET A 225 3.74 -0.08 -6.43
CA MET A 225 2.59 -0.90 -6.83
C MET A 225 1.32 -0.61 -6.01
N LEU A 226 1.46 -0.18 -4.74
CA LEU A 226 0.29 0.29 -3.98
C LEU A 226 -0.29 1.57 -4.58
N LEU A 227 0.56 2.48 -5.05
CA LEU A 227 0.14 3.70 -5.76
C LEU A 227 -0.56 3.38 -7.07
N GLN A 228 -0.10 2.34 -7.78
CA GLN A 228 -0.78 1.84 -8.97
C GLN A 228 -2.18 1.29 -8.65
N TYR A 229 -2.34 0.51 -7.57
CA TYR A 229 -3.67 0.10 -7.10
C TYR A 229 -4.56 1.29 -6.74
N ILE A 230 -4.02 2.30 -6.05
CA ILE A 230 -4.76 3.54 -5.72
C ILE A 230 -5.19 4.26 -7.00
N LYS A 231 -4.31 4.37 -8.01
CA LYS A 231 -4.64 4.96 -9.32
C LYS A 231 -5.74 4.18 -10.01
N ASP A 232 -5.66 2.85 -10.06
CA ASP A 232 -6.67 2.02 -10.73
C ASP A 232 -8.04 2.13 -10.06
N ARG A 233 -8.07 2.38 -8.74
CA ARG A 233 -9.31 2.45 -7.97
C ARG A 233 -9.91 3.86 -7.87
N ASP A 234 -9.09 4.86 -7.58
CA ASP A 234 -9.52 6.23 -7.26
C ASP A 234 -9.08 7.27 -8.32
N GLY A 235 -8.37 6.83 -9.36
CA GLY A 235 -7.83 7.68 -10.41
C GLY A 235 -6.47 8.31 -10.08
N LEU A 236 -5.76 8.75 -11.12
CA LEU A 236 -4.44 9.38 -10.99
C LEU A 236 -4.48 10.67 -10.14
N ALA A 237 -5.60 11.41 -10.20
CA ALA A 237 -5.79 12.62 -9.40
C ALA A 237 -5.67 12.35 -7.88
N MET A 238 -6.00 11.15 -7.41
CA MET A 238 -5.84 10.80 -6.00
C MET A 238 -4.37 10.81 -5.57
N PHE A 239 -3.46 10.29 -6.41
CA PHE A 239 -2.02 10.35 -6.14
C PHE A 239 -1.53 11.80 -6.01
N ASN A 240 -2.00 12.70 -6.90
CA ASN A 240 -1.66 14.12 -6.83
C ASN A 240 -2.18 14.74 -5.53
N ARG A 241 -3.41 14.43 -5.12
CA ARG A 241 -4.00 14.91 -3.87
C ARG A 241 -3.23 14.43 -2.63
N ILE A 242 -2.78 13.17 -2.61
CA ILE A 242 -1.95 12.64 -1.51
C ILE A 242 -0.72 13.53 -1.28
N TRP A 243 -0.06 14.00 -2.34
CA TRP A 243 1.08 14.90 -2.21
C TRP A 243 0.71 16.34 -1.88
N ASN A 244 -0.25 16.93 -2.60
CA ASN A 244 -0.55 18.37 -2.47
C ASN A 244 -1.35 18.74 -1.19
N GLU A 245 -2.05 17.75 -0.60
CA GLU A 245 -2.85 17.91 0.62
C GLU A 245 -2.16 17.32 1.87
N ALA A 246 -0.94 16.81 1.77
CA ALA A 246 -0.18 16.25 2.90
C ALA A 246 0.16 17.33 3.93
N ARG A 247 -0.07 17.03 5.21
CA ARG A 247 0.43 17.83 6.34
C ARG A 247 1.78 17.28 6.80
N SER A 248 2.62 18.16 7.35
CA SER A 248 4.03 17.87 7.68
C SER A 248 4.26 16.69 8.63
N ASN A 249 3.24 16.27 9.37
CA ASN A 249 3.27 15.21 10.39
C ASN A 249 2.46 13.96 10.00
N GLU A 250 2.04 13.82 8.74
CA GLU A 250 1.22 12.70 8.29
C GLU A 250 2.03 11.65 7.54
N HIS A 251 1.71 10.39 7.78
CA HIS A 251 2.12 9.29 6.92
C HIS A 251 1.27 9.26 5.63
N PRO A 252 1.81 8.84 4.46
CA PRO A 252 1.05 8.80 3.20
C PRO A 252 -0.29 8.06 3.26
N LEU A 253 -0.34 6.94 3.99
CA LEU A 253 -1.58 6.19 4.21
C LEU A 253 -2.60 6.94 5.09
N GLU A 254 -2.15 7.81 5.99
CA GLU A 254 -3.04 8.66 6.80
C GLU A 254 -3.62 9.79 5.95
N VAL A 255 -2.79 10.42 5.11
CA VAL A 255 -3.27 11.40 4.13
C VAL A 255 -4.34 10.77 3.27
N TYR A 256 -4.05 9.61 2.68
CA TYR A 256 -4.99 8.87 1.86
C TYR A 256 -6.29 8.54 2.60
N ARG A 257 -6.21 8.04 3.83
CA ARG A 257 -7.38 7.78 4.68
C ARG A 257 -8.21 9.05 4.90
N ARG A 258 -7.57 10.14 5.28
CA ARG A 258 -8.22 11.43 5.57
C ARG A 258 -8.92 12.01 4.33
N ILE A 259 -8.22 12.10 3.20
CA ILE A 259 -8.76 12.76 1.99
C ILE A 259 -9.84 11.92 1.28
N THR A 260 -9.88 10.61 1.55
CA THR A 260 -10.94 9.71 1.07
C THR A 260 -12.10 9.58 2.05
N GLY A 261 -11.97 10.08 3.29
CA GLY A 261 -13.01 10.01 4.31
C GLY A 261 -13.30 8.59 4.81
N ILE A 262 -12.35 7.66 4.64
CA ILE A 262 -12.55 6.26 5.05
C ILE A 262 -12.09 6.02 6.48
N THR A 263 -12.68 5.00 7.10
CA THR A 263 -12.25 4.48 8.40
C THR A 263 -10.92 3.74 8.32
N GLN A 264 -10.29 3.51 9.47
CA GLN A 264 -9.09 2.67 9.56
C GLN A 264 -9.36 1.23 9.08
N ALA A 265 -10.52 0.66 9.37
CA ALA A 265 -10.90 -0.68 8.92
C ALA A 265 -11.01 -0.76 7.39
N GLU A 266 -11.52 0.29 6.75
CA GLU A 266 -11.59 0.38 5.29
C GLU A 266 -10.21 0.57 4.65
N LEU A 267 -9.32 1.36 5.26
CA LEU A 267 -7.91 1.43 4.84
C LEU A 267 -7.27 0.03 4.89
N ASN A 268 -7.43 -0.68 6.01
CA ASN A 268 -6.93 -2.03 6.22
C ASN A 268 -7.43 -3.00 5.15
N ARG A 269 -8.73 -2.96 4.85
CA ARG A 269 -9.34 -3.76 3.78
C ARG A 269 -8.74 -3.44 2.41
N ARG A 270 -8.56 -2.15 2.08
CA ARG A 270 -7.97 -1.70 0.80
C ARG A 270 -6.52 -2.16 0.62
N VAL A 271 -5.73 -2.14 1.69
CA VAL A 271 -4.35 -2.70 1.66
C VAL A 271 -4.39 -4.23 1.49
N GLY A 272 -5.33 -4.92 2.13
CA GLY A 272 -5.57 -6.34 1.91
C GLY A 272 -5.95 -6.67 0.46
N GLU A 273 -6.83 -5.89 -0.16
CA GLU A 273 -7.20 -6.04 -1.57
C GLU A 273 -5.99 -5.84 -2.49
N TYR A 274 -5.20 -4.79 -2.26
CA TYR A 274 -3.93 -4.58 -2.95
C TYR A 274 -3.03 -5.82 -2.83
N ALA A 275 -2.83 -6.35 -1.62
CA ALA A 275 -2.00 -7.53 -1.39
C ALA A 275 -2.51 -8.73 -2.19
N THR A 276 -3.83 -8.97 -2.24
CA THR A 276 -4.38 -10.07 -3.06
C THR A 276 -4.12 -9.90 -4.55
N ARG A 277 -4.11 -8.67 -5.07
CA ARG A 277 -3.84 -8.38 -6.49
C ARG A 277 -2.39 -8.63 -6.86
N THR A 278 -1.44 -8.58 -5.92
CA THR A 278 -0.03 -8.89 -6.19
C THR A 278 0.22 -10.36 -6.57
N VAL A 279 -0.71 -11.29 -6.26
CA VAL A 279 -0.58 -12.71 -6.61
C VAL A 279 -0.38 -12.89 -8.11
N THR A 280 -1.15 -12.17 -8.91
CA THR A 280 -1.07 -12.19 -10.38
C THR A 280 -0.69 -10.82 -10.93
N TYR A 281 -0.30 -9.84 -10.12
CA TYR A 281 -0.13 -8.44 -10.50
C TYR A 281 -1.31 -7.90 -11.32
N ASP A 282 -2.52 -8.08 -10.78
CA ASP A 282 -3.79 -7.63 -11.37
C ASP A 282 -3.99 -6.12 -11.17
N PHE A 283 -3.22 -5.36 -11.95
CA PHE A 283 -3.19 -3.91 -12.01
C PHE A 283 -3.46 -3.44 -13.44
N GLY A 284 -3.95 -2.21 -13.60
CA GLY A 284 -4.24 -1.60 -14.90
C GLY A 284 -3.03 -1.49 -15.83
N ASN A 285 -1.82 -1.44 -15.28
CA ASN A 285 -0.55 -1.42 -16.03
C ASN A 285 0.10 -2.80 -16.18
N ARG A 286 -0.65 -3.89 -15.94
CA ARG A 286 -0.14 -5.27 -15.97
C ARG A 286 0.71 -5.60 -17.19
N SER A 287 0.30 -5.18 -18.39
CA SER A 287 1.00 -5.49 -19.64
C SER A 287 2.41 -4.90 -19.70
N THR A 288 2.64 -3.72 -19.10
CA THR A 288 3.96 -3.08 -19.05
C THR A 288 4.76 -3.48 -17.82
N LEU A 289 4.09 -3.86 -16.72
CA LEU A 289 4.74 -4.34 -15.51
C LEU A 289 5.33 -5.76 -15.65
N MET A 290 4.60 -6.69 -16.26
CA MET A 290 5.01 -8.10 -16.29
C MET A 290 6.37 -8.38 -16.95
N PRO A 291 6.79 -7.67 -18.01
CA PRO A 291 8.15 -7.79 -18.52
C PRO A 291 9.22 -7.55 -17.44
N PHE A 292 9.03 -6.60 -16.52
CA PHE A 292 9.98 -6.38 -15.43
C PHE A 292 9.93 -7.50 -14.39
N ILE A 293 8.73 -7.91 -13.97
CA ILE A 293 8.54 -9.02 -13.01
C ILE A 293 9.17 -10.33 -13.51
N ASN A 294 9.04 -10.62 -14.80
CA ASN A 294 9.59 -11.85 -15.38
C ASN A 294 11.12 -11.82 -15.50
N ASN A 295 11.72 -10.63 -15.51
CA ASN A 295 13.16 -10.43 -15.74
C ASN A 295 13.91 -9.90 -14.51
N VAL A 296 13.29 -9.90 -13.33
CA VAL A 296 14.00 -9.60 -12.08
C VAL A 296 15.18 -10.56 -11.91
N TYR A 297 16.30 -10.08 -11.34
CA TYR A 297 17.41 -10.98 -11.04
C TYR A 297 16.95 -12.01 -9.99
N GLY A 298 17.27 -13.29 -10.22
CA GLY A 298 16.74 -14.38 -9.41
C GLY A 298 15.28 -14.77 -9.70
N ALA A 299 14.67 -14.25 -10.78
CA ALA A 299 13.30 -14.59 -11.21
C ALA A 299 13.00 -16.10 -11.22
N GLY A 300 13.97 -16.92 -11.64
CA GLY A 300 13.81 -18.37 -11.66
C GLY A 300 13.53 -18.99 -10.29
N PHE A 301 14.03 -18.39 -9.21
CA PHE A 301 13.73 -18.80 -7.85
C PHE A 301 12.49 -18.07 -7.31
N LEU A 302 12.41 -16.74 -7.49
CA LEU A 302 11.34 -15.90 -6.96
C LEU A 302 9.96 -16.25 -7.54
N ASN A 303 9.89 -16.53 -8.83
CA ASN A 303 8.62 -16.79 -9.52
C ASN A 303 8.17 -18.27 -9.40
N ASN A 304 9.08 -19.21 -9.11
CA ASN A 304 8.77 -20.66 -9.16
C ASN A 304 8.91 -21.41 -7.82
N ALA A 305 9.81 -21.00 -6.92
CA ALA A 305 10.19 -21.81 -5.75
C ALA A 305 10.11 -21.07 -4.40
N TYR A 306 10.21 -19.74 -4.44
CA TYR A 306 10.05 -18.84 -3.32
C TYR A 306 8.58 -18.78 -2.84
N ASN A 307 7.67 -18.87 -3.80
CA ASN A 307 6.28 -18.50 -3.66
C ASN A 307 5.46 -19.65 -3.00
N GLY A 308 5.25 -19.57 -1.68
CA GLY A 308 4.42 -20.50 -0.89
C GLY A 308 5.09 -21.19 0.32
N GLY A 309 6.34 -20.83 0.65
CA GLY A 309 7.22 -21.67 1.47
C GLY A 309 7.44 -21.34 2.94
N ASN A 310 6.89 -20.25 3.45
CA ASN A 310 7.20 -19.77 4.80
C ASN A 310 6.26 -20.34 5.87
N VAL A 311 5.74 -21.54 5.60
CA VAL A 311 4.72 -22.20 6.40
C VAL A 311 5.34 -23.42 7.08
N GLU A 312 5.05 -23.58 8.36
CA GLU A 312 5.47 -24.70 9.18
C GLU A 312 4.25 -25.56 9.52
N ALA A 313 4.37 -26.87 9.37
CA ALA A 313 3.33 -27.80 9.82
C ALA A 313 3.32 -27.89 11.34
N VAL A 314 2.18 -27.59 11.95
CA VAL A 314 1.93 -27.84 13.37
C VAL A 314 1.32 -29.21 13.55
N ASN A 315 0.34 -29.54 12.71
CA ASN A 315 -0.28 -30.85 12.63
C ASN A 315 -0.84 -31.06 11.21
N GLN A 316 -0.03 -31.68 10.35
CA GLN A 316 -0.33 -31.86 8.94
C GLN A 316 -1.56 -32.73 8.69
N SER A 317 -1.82 -33.76 9.50
CA SER A 317 -2.96 -34.67 9.28
C SER A 317 -4.31 -34.01 9.46
N LEU A 318 -4.35 -32.93 10.24
CA LEU A 318 -5.55 -32.12 10.44
C LEU A 318 -5.53 -30.83 9.58
N GLY A 319 -4.46 -30.58 8.82
CA GLY A 319 -4.27 -29.34 8.05
C GLY A 319 -3.97 -28.11 8.92
N HIS A 320 -3.27 -28.27 10.05
CA HIS A 320 -2.84 -27.17 10.93
C HIS A 320 -1.45 -26.69 10.53
N TYR A 321 -1.35 -25.40 10.21
CA TYR A 321 -0.10 -24.77 9.84
C TYR A 321 0.06 -23.41 10.50
N ARG A 322 1.29 -22.92 10.55
CA ARG A 322 1.60 -21.56 11.00
C ARG A 322 2.57 -20.87 10.06
N ILE A 323 2.50 -19.55 10.01
CA ILE A 323 3.56 -18.77 9.37
C ILE A 323 4.82 -18.81 10.24
N ASN A 324 5.99 -18.90 9.62
CA ASN A 324 7.25 -18.73 10.32
C ASN A 324 7.30 -17.32 10.95
N ALA A 325 7.44 -17.25 12.26
CA ALA A 325 7.40 -16.01 13.03
C ALA A 325 8.43 -14.94 12.59
N ARG A 326 9.54 -15.37 11.98
CA ARG A 326 10.58 -14.47 11.49
C ARG A 326 10.22 -13.75 10.20
N VAL A 327 9.21 -14.24 9.47
CA VAL A 327 8.74 -13.66 8.21
C VAL A 327 7.23 -13.43 8.23
N ALA A 328 6.62 -13.48 9.42
CA ALA A 328 5.29 -12.97 9.67
C ALA A 328 5.18 -11.52 9.17
N PRO A 329 3.99 -11.09 8.71
CA PRO A 329 3.83 -9.77 8.16
C PRO A 329 3.99 -8.72 9.26
N SER A 330 4.72 -7.66 8.99
CA SER A 330 4.74 -6.42 9.77
C SER A 330 3.70 -5.45 9.24
N ASP A 331 3.44 -4.36 9.93
CA ASP A 331 2.36 -3.40 9.64
C ASP A 331 2.20 -3.07 8.14
N TYR A 332 1.05 -3.47 7.57
CA TYR A 332 0.70 -3.38 6.14
C TYR A 332 1.53 -4.24 5.16
N GLY A 333 2.52 -4.97 5.65
CA GLY A 333 3.14 -6.10 4.97
C GLY A 333 2.20 -7.30 4.87
N PHE A 334 2.52 -8.24 3.99
CA PHE A 334 1.70 -9.41 3.73
C PHE A 334 2.50 -10.66 3.37
N ASN A 335 1.87 -11.82 3.52
CA ASN A 335 2.39 -13.08 3.01
C ASN A 335 1.47 -13.66 1.94
N LYS A 336 2.06 -14.42 1.02
CA LYS A 336 1.36 -15.25 0.02
C LYS A 336 1.72 -16.70 0.25
N VAL A 337 0.70 -17.52 0.54
CA VAL A 337 0.84 -18.96 0.76
C VAL A 337 0.13 -19.70 -0.36
N LYS A 338 0.89 -20.40 -1.21
CA LYS A 338 0.34 -21.23 -2.28
C LYS A 338 -0.33 -22.45 -1.67
N LEU A 339 -1.57 -22.68 -2.06
CA LEU A 339 -2.39 -23.83 -1.72
C LEU A 339 -2.65 -24.64 -2.99
N VAL A 340 -2.50 -25.96 -2.88
CA VAL A 340 -2.78 -26.94 -3.93
C VAL A 340 -4.16 -27.55 -3.63
N PRO A 341 -5.19 -27.27 -4.46
CA PRO A 341 -6.51 -27.88 -4.29
C PRO A 341 -6.45 -29.40 -4.37
N ALA A 342 -7.20 -30.08 -3.50
CA ALA A 342 -7.27 -31.55 -3.51
C ALA A 342 -8.06 -32.09 -4.71
N THR A 343 -9.03 -31.31 -5.20
CA THR A 343 -9.91 -31.67 -6.33
C THR A 343 -10.18 -30.44 -7.20
N ASP A 344 -10.29 -30.64 -8.51
CA ASP A 344 -10.67 -29.57 -9.44
C ASP A 344 -12.09 -29.09 -9.14
N GLY A 345 -12.29 -27.77 -9.00
CA GLY A 345 -13.57 -27.21 -8.60
C GLY A 345 -14.02 -27.60 -7.18
N GLY A 346 -13.11 -28.04 -6.30
CA GLY A 346 -13.44 -28.39 -4.91
C GLY A 346 -13.72 -27.17 -4.03
N LEU A 347 -14.36 -27.41 -2.88
CA LEU A 347 -14.53 -26.39 -1.83
C LEU A 347 -13.27 -26.29 -0.97
N VAL A 348 -12.68 -25.10 -0.88
CA VAL A 348 -11.59 -24.81 0.06
C VAL A 348 -12.16 -24.11 1.28
N LYS A 349 -11.89 -24.64 2.48
CA LYS A 349 -12.23 -24.00 3.75
C LYS A 349 -10.96 -23.59 4.46
N LEU A 350 -10.90 -22.34 4.91
CA LEU A 350 -9.73 -21.80 5.61
C LEU A 350 -10.15 -21.03 6.84
N ARG A 351 -9.64 -21.39 8.01
CA ARG A 351 -9.73 -20.58 9.23
C ARG A 351 -8.34 -20.05 9.57
N LEU A 352 -8.20 -18.74 9.80
CA LEU A 352 -6.97 -18.11 10.22
C LEU A 352 -7.18 -17.45 11.58
N ARG A 353 -6.22 -17.63 12.49
CA ARG A 353 -6.18 -16.94 13.78
C ARG A 353 -4.81 -16.32 14.00
N GLY A 354 -4.81 -15.04 14.33
CA GLY A 354 -3.61 -14.27 14.67
C GLY A 354 -3.30 -14.31 16.16
N HIS A 355 -2.02 -14.19 16.50
CA HIS A 355 -1.54 -14.08 17.88
C HIS A 355 -1.62 -12.62 18.37
N ALA A 356 -2.82 -12.18 18.75
CA ALA A 356 -3.07 -10.82 19.23
C ALA A 356 -2.34 -10.51 20.55
N GLU A 357 -2.00 -11.54 21.34
CA GLU A 357 -1.22 -11.43 22.57
C GLU A 357 0.21 -10.87 22.33
N THR A 358 0.68 -10.87 21.08
CA THR A 358 1.98 -10.27 20.72
C THR A 358 1.94 -8.74 20.60
N GLY A 359 0.75 -8.14 20.76
CA GLY A 359 0.48 -6.73 20.49
C GLY A 359 0.11 -6.45 19.02
N ALA A 360 0.03 -7.49 18.18
CA ALA A 360 -0.55 -7.41 16.85
C ALA A 360 -2.05 -7.11 16.94
N THR A 361 -2.53 -6.14 16.15
CA THR A 361 -3.86 -5.55 16.36
C THR A 361 -4.92 -6.00 15.35
N GLY A 362 -4.54 -6.65 14.26
CA GLY A 362 -5.50 -7.20 13.31
C GLY A 362 -4.87 -7.79 12.06
N TRP A 363 -5.64 -8.64 11.37
CA TRP A 363 -5.28 -9.22 10.08
C TRP A 363 -6.39 -8.95 9.07
N THR A 364 -6.02 -8.77 7.81
CA THR A 364 -6.95 -8.91 6.68
C THR A 364 -6.47 -10.01 5.78
N PHE A 365 -7.32 -10.99 5.47
CA PHE A 365 -6.93 -12.14 4.67
C PHE A 365 -8.02 -12.59 3.70
N GLY A 366 -7.58 -13.26 2.64
CA GLY A 366 -8.43 -13.73 1.55
C GLY A 366 -7.81 -14.88 0.77
N LEU A 367 -8.62 -15.52 -0.06
CA LEU A 367 -8.19 -16.53 -1.02
C LEU A 367 -8.21 -15.96 -2.45
N VAL A 368 -7.18 -16.30 -3.23
CA VAL A 368 -7.10 -15.96 -4.66
C VAL A 368 -7.00 -17.25 -5.46
N ALA A 369 -8.05 -17.59 -6.21
CA ALA A 369 -8.01 -18.68 -7.18
C ALA A 369 -7.50 -18.14 -8.52
N VAL A 370 -6.68 -18.91 -9.23
CA VAL A 370 -6.07 -18.50 -10.50
C VAL A 370 -6.40 -19.54 -11.58
N ARG A 371 -6.96 -19.07 -12.69
CA ARG A 371 -7.19 -19.84 -13.92
C ARG A 371 -6.42 -19.20 -15.06
N ASN A 372 -5.40 -19.88 -15.58
CA ASN A 372 -4.59 -19.40 -16.71
C ASN A 372 -4.07 -17.95 -16.51
N GLY A 373 -3.60 -17.64 -15.29
CA GLY A 373 -3.11 -16.31 -14.93
C GLY A 373 -4.19 -15.26 -14.64
N THR A 374 -5.48 -15.60 -14.76
CA THR A 374 -6.61 -14.74 -14.39
C THR A 374 -7.03 -15.03 -12.95
N PRO A 375 -7.04 -14.04 -12.04
CA PRO A 375 -7.43 -14.23 -10.65
C PRO A 375 -8.94 -14.15 -10.42
N ARG A 376 -9.42 -14.82 -9.38
CA ARG A 376 -10.72 -14.64 -8.75
C ARG A 376 -10.55 -14.57 -7.24
N TYR A 377 -11.12 -13.55 -6.63
CA TYR A 377 -10.95 -13.23 -5.22
C TYR A 377 -12.10 -13.78 -4.39
N SER A 378 -11.81 -14.31 -3.21
CA SER A 378 -12.83 -14.47 -2.16
C SER A 378 -13.18 -13.11 -1.57
N GLN A 379 -14.27 -13.07 -0.80
CA GLN A 379 -14.44 -11.98 0.16
C GLN A 379 -13.26 -11.97 1.15
N LEU A 380 -12.82 -10.78 1.55
CA LEU A 380 -11.81 -10.62 2.58
C LEU A 380 -12.44 -10.70 3.98
N TYR A 381 -11.72 -11.33 4.89
CA TYR A 381 -11.99 -11.26 6.32
C TYR A 381 -11.05 -10.25 6.97
N THR A 382 -11.55 -9.45 7.91
CA THR A 382 -10.73 -8.57 8.76
C THR A 382 -11.02 -8.87 10.22
N GLY A 383 -9.98 -9.17 11.00
CA GLY A 383 -10.08 -9.48 12.43
C GLY A 383 -8.91 -10.33 12.92
N THR A 384 -9.05 -10.89 14.13
CA THR A 384 -8.02 -11.71 14.78
C THR A 384 -8.26 -13.22 14.68
N ASP A 385 -9.48 -13.64 14.35
CA ASP A 385 -9.87 -15.03 14.11
C ASP A 385 -11.03 -15.02 13.12
N GLY A 386 -10.93 -15.76 12.02
CA GLY A 386 -11.96 -15.77 10.98
C GLY A 386 -11.87 -16.95 10.04
N GLN A 387 -12.95 -17.19 9.29
CA GLN A 387 -13.05 -18.30 8.35
C GLN A 387 -13.58 -17.86 6.99
N ILE A 388 -13.07 -18.51 5.94
CA ILE A 388 -13.46 -18.36 4.54
C ILE A 388 -13.81 -19.74 3.99
N ASP A 389 -15.00 -19.85 3.39
CA ASP A 389 -15.42 -20.98 2.58
C ASP A 389 -15.44 -20.51 1.11
N PHE A 390 -14.61 -21.11 0.25
CA PHE A 390 -14.40 -20.66 -1.12
C PHE A 390 -14.55 -21.80 -2.11
N GLN A 391 -15.69 -21.80 -2.80
CA GLN A 391 -15.98 -22.74 -3.87
C GLN A 391 -15.11 -22.43 -5.08
N LEU A 392 -14.25 -23.37 -5.48
CA LEU A 392 -13.47 -23.26 -6.71
C LEU A 392 -14.34 -23.58 -7.92
N GLN A 393 -13.98 -22.98 -9.05
CA GLN A 393 -14.49 -23.33 -10.36
C GLN A 393 -13.52 -24.28 -11.06
N SER A 394 -14.00 -25.07 -12.03
CA SER A 394 -13.12 -25.97 -12.79
C SER A 394 -11.98 -25.20 -13.47
N GLY A 395 -10.77 -25.76 -13.46
CA GLY A 395 -9.55 -25.16 -14.00
C GLY A 395 -8.83 -24.18 -13.06
N GLU A 396 -9.38 -23.86 -11.89
CA GLU A 396 -8.71 -23.08 -10.84
C GLU A 396 -7.79 -23.99 -10.02
N ARG A 397 -6.63 -24.34 -10.58
CA ARG A 397 -5.69 -25.29 -9.98
C ARG A 397 -4.64 -24.65 -9.07
N GLU A 398 -4.63 -23.34 -9.00
CA GLU A 398 -3.71 -22.57 -8.18
C GLU A 398 -4.52 -21.65 -7.27
N VAL A 399 -4.37 -21.82 -5.96
CA VAL A 399 -5.06 -21.03 -4.94
C VAL A 399 -4.03 -20.43 -4.01
N TRP A 400 -4.25 -19.20 -3.56
CA TRP A 400 -3.35 -18.52 -2.64
C TRP A 400 -4.11 -18.02 -1.43
N LEU A 401 -3.63 -18.33 -0.22
CA LEU A 401 -3.94 -17.53 0.95
C LEU A 401 -3.06 -16.29 0.92
N VAL A 402 -3.69 -15.12 1.04
CA VAL A 402 -3.00 -13.86 1.26
C VAL A 402 -3.41 -13.33 2.62
N ALA A 403 -2.43 -13.06 3.48
CA ALA A 403 -2.66 -12.53 4.83
C ALA A 403 -1.83 -11.28 5.05
N THR A 404 -2.50 -10.17 5.33
CA THR A 404 -1.93 -8.84 5.53
C THR A 404 -2.04 -8.46 7.00
N ALA A 405 -0.95 -7.95 7.57
CA ALA A 405 -0.98 -7.34 8.90
C ALA A 405 -1.68 -5.98 8.82
N THR A 406 -2.76 -5.79 9.58
CA THR A 406 -3.59 -4.60 9.48
C THR A 406 -3.76 -3.93 10.84
N PRO A 407 -2.95 -2.91 11.14
CA PRO A 407 -2.94 -2.29 12.45
C PRO A 407 -4.17 -1.42 12.72
N ASN A 408 -4.43 -1.14 14.01
CA ASN A 408 -5.50 -0.23 14.46
C ASN A 408 -5.17 1.27 14.23
N ALA A 409 -3.94 1.59 13.85
CA ALA A 409 -3.51 2.91 13.40
C ALA A 409 -2.30 2.77 12.47
N VAL A 410 -2.02 3.77 11.65
CA VAL A 410 -0.83 3.78 10.79
C VAL A 410 0.41 4.04 11.67
N PRO A 411 1.40 3.13 11.73
CA PRO A 411 2.60 3.35 12.51
C PRO A 411 3.57 4.29 11.81
N HIS A 412 4.36 5.02 12.59
CA HIS A 412 5.36 5.97 12.11
C HIS A 412 6.76 5.39 12.35
N TYR A 413 7.25 4.58 11.41
CA TYR A 413 8.61 4.05 11.41
C TYR A 413 9.54 4.99 10.66
N ALA A 414 10.62 5.46 11.28
CA ALA A 414 11.63 6.26 10.59
C ALA A 414 12.36 5.44 9.53
N PHE A 415 13.02 6.12 8.58
CA PHE A 415 13.72 5.48 7.46
C PHE A 415 14.71 4.37 7.85
N LEU A 416 15.38 4.51 9.00
CA LEU A 416 16.38 3.55 9.51
C LEU A 416 15.81 2.60 10.57
N ASP A 417 14.51 2.64 10.87
CA ASP A 417 13.90 1.68 11.77
C ASP A 417 13.88 0.30 11.09
N GLY A 418 14.68 -0.62 11.59
CA GLY A 418 14.84 -1.94 10.99
C GLY A 418 13.82 -2.97 11.48
N TYR A 419 14.02 -4.19 11.01
CA TYR A 419 13.23 -5.38 11.34
C TYR A 419 12.91 -5.58 12.83
N ASN A 420 13.86 -5.29 13.71
CA ASN A 420 13.72 -5.50 15.15
C ASN A 420 12.83 -4.45 15.84
N LYS A 421 12.56 -3.31 15.17
CA LYS A 421 11.69 -2.23 15.66
C LYS A 421 10.26 -2.37 15.19
N ALA A 422 10.05 -3.04 14.05
CA ALA A 422 8.72 -3.28 13.50
C ALA A 422 7.98 -4.37 14.28
N ARG A 423 6.69 -4.16 14.50
CA ARG A 423 5.80 -5.22 15.03
C ARG A 423 5.59 -6.26 13.94
N ARG A 424 5.48 -7.53 14.34
CA ARG A 424 5.19 -8.67 13.46
C ARG A 424 3.92 -9.35 13.93
N PHE A 425 3.13 -9.82 12.98
CA PHE A 425 1.76 -10.27 13.19
C PHE A 425 1.67 -11.78 12.87
N PRO A 426 2.27 -12.65 13.71
CA PRO A 426 2.25 -14.09 13.46
C PRO A 426 0.82 -14.63 13.54
N TYR A 427 0.55 -15.64 12.72
CA TYR A 427 -0.75 -16.30 12.64
C TYR A 427 -0.61 -17.80 12.36
N GLU A 428 -1.65 -18.52 12.74
CA GLU A 428 -1.84 -19.92 12.40
C GLU A 428 -3.11 -20.07 11.57
N PHE A 429 -3.18 -21.11 10.76
CA PHE A 429 -4.36 -21.40 9.98
C PHE A 429 -4.63 -22.90 9.86
N ARG A 430 -5.92 -23.18 9.67
CA ARG A 430 -6.45 -24.48 9.31
C ARG A 430 -7.00 -24.43 7.91
N VAL A 431 -6.67 -25.43 7.10
CA VAL A 431 -7.16 -25.56 5.74
C VAL A 431 -7.71 -26.95 5.46
N SER A 432 -8.82 -27.01 4.74
CA SER A 432 -9.44 -28.23 4.23
C SER A 432 -9.81 -28.04 2.75
N GLY A 433 -9.77 -29.11 1.97
CA GLY A 433 -9.97 -29.08 0.51
C GLY A 433 -8.75 -28.60 -0.30
N ALA A 434 -7.69 -28.17 0.37
CA ALA A 434 -6.40 -27.83 -0.21
C ALA A 434 -5.27 -28.07 0.81
N THR A 435 -4.03 -28.15 0.31
CA THR A 435 -2.82 -28.31 1.13
C THR A 435 -1.79 -27.23 0.76
N PRO A 436 -1.08 -26.61 1.72
CA PRO A 436 0.02 -25.71 1.38
C PRO A 436 1.06 -26.40 0.51
N SER A 437 1.53 -25.71 -0.54
CA SER A 437 2.50 -26.27 -1.48
C SER A 437 3.79 -26.69 -0.76
N GLY A 438 4.29 -27.88 -1.07
CA GLY A 438 5.36 -28.57 -0.36
C GLY A 438 4.89 -29.61 0.65
N PHE A 439 3.60 -29.63 1.00
CA PHE A 439 3.02 -30.58 1.95
C PHE A 439 1.96 -31.50 1.31
N GLU A 440 1.64 -31.30 0.04
CA GLU A 440 0.71 -32.14 -0.72
C GLU A 440 1.27 -33.55 -0.97
N PRO A 441 0.42 -34.59 -0.99
CA PRO A 441 0.85 -35.95 -1.29
C PRO A 441 1.56 -36.04 -2.64
N GLY A 442 2.74 -36.66 -2.65
CA GLY A 442 3.55 -36.82 -3.87
C GLY A 442 4.24 -35.55 -4.35
N TYR A 443 4.35 -34.50 -3.52
CA TYR A 443 5.08 -33.30 -3.88
C TYR A 443 6.49 -33.60 -4.37
N VAL A 444 6.79 -33.11 -5.57
CA VAL A 444 8.13 -33.10 -6.15
C VAL A 444 8.57 -31.65 -6.25
N LYS A 445 9.72 -31.34 -5.65
CA LYS A 445 10.30 -30.00 -5.76
C LYS A 445 10.53 -29.66 -7.24
N PRO A 446 10.05 -28.50 -7.72
CA PRO A 446 10.28 -28.10 -9.11
C PRO A 446 11.77 -28.08 -9.45
N ALA A 447 12.10 -28.33 -10.71
CA ALA A 447 13.47 -28.19 -11.20
C ALA A 447 13.96 -26.75 -10.97
N ALA A 448 15.23 -26.61 -10.61
CA ALA A 448 15.85 -25.29 -10.54
C ALA A 448 15.96 -24.72 -11.96
N THR A 449 15.41 -23.53 -12.17
CA THR A 449 15.43 -22.84 -13.48
C THR A 449 16.62 -21.88 -13.60
N ASN A 450 16.83 -21.31 -14.80
CA ASN A 450 17.86 -20.29 -15.09
C ASN A 450 19.30 -20.75 -14.79
N GLY A 451 19.61 -22.01 -15.08
CA GLY A 451 20.95 -22.58 -14.90
C GLY A 451 21.38 -22.80 -13.45
N GLY A 452 20.48 -22.56 -12.48
CA GLY A 452 20.74 -22.85 -11.08
C GLY A 452 20.54 -24.34 -10.73
N HIS A 453 20.84 -24.69 -9.48
CA HIS A 453 20.61 -26.01 -8.91
C HIS A 453 20.17 -25.92 -7.44
N TRP A 454 19.67 -27.03 -6.89
CA TRP A 454 19.35 -27.14 -5.47
C TRP A 454 20.59 -27.61 -4.69
N HIS A 455 20.96 -26.90 -3.64
CA HIS A 455 22.10 -27.28 -2.81
C HIS A 455 21.84 -28.61 -2.11
N SER A 456 22.83 -29.50 -2.07
CA SER A 456 22.69 -30.84 -1.47
C SER A 456 22.42 -30.79 0.04
N ASN A 457 22.92 -29.76 0.72
CA ASN A 457 22.70 -29.53 2.14
C ASN A 457 21.71 -28.37 2.36
N GLY A 458 20.48 -28.72 2.73
CA GLY A 458 19.37 -27.80 3.00
C GLY A 458 18.41 -27.54 1.83
N GLY A 459 18.84 -27.77 0.59
CA GLY A 459 17.98 -27.69 -0.58
C GLY A 459 17.71 -26.29 -1.11
N GLY A 460 18.39 -25.24 -0.63
CA GLY A 460 18.23 -23.87 -1.15
C GLY A 460 18.73 -23.69 -2.58
N TRP A 461 18.34 -22.58 -3.22
CA TRP A 461 18.69 -22.34 -4.62
C TRP A 461 20.10 -21.75 -4.75
N VAL A 462 20.88 -22.28 -5.68
CA VAL A 462 22.22 -21.80 -6.00
C VAL A 462 22.29 -21.47 -7.48
N GLY A 463 22.63 -20.22 -7.78
CA GLY A 463 22.77 -19.71 -9.14
C GLY A 463 24.02 -20.22 -9.84
N PRO A 464 24.07 -20.18 -11.19
CA PRO A 464 25.20 -20.69 -11.96
C PRO A 464 26.52 -19.92 -11.72
N GLY A 465 26.44 -18.68 -11.24
CA GLY A 465 27.59 -17.85 -10.89
C GLY A 465 28.04 -17.95 -9.42
N ALA A 466 27.48 -18.89 -8.66
CA ALA A 466 27.79 -19.07 -7.24
C ALA A 466 28.64 -20.32 -6.99
N ASN A 467 29.54 -20.24 -6.01
CA ASN A 467 30.37 -21.34 -5.53
C ASN A 467 30.00 -21.65 -4.07
N VAL A 468 29.29 -22.75 -3.83
CA VAL A 468 28.82 -23.12 -2.49
C VAL A 468 29.44 -24.46 -2.09
N ALA A 469 30.13 -24.49 -0.95
CA ALA A 469 30.71 -25.71 -0.41
C ALA A 469 29.63 -26.68 0.06
N ALA A 470 29.81 -27.98 -0.19
CA ALA A 470 28.87 -29.02 0.25
C ALA A 470 28.65 -29.06 1.77
N SER A 471 29.64 -28.59 2.55
CA SER A 471 29.57 -28.45 4.02
C SER A 471 28.72 -27.26 4.48
N ALA A 472 28.55 -26.23 3.64
CA ALA A 472 27.68 -25.11 3.95
C ALA A 472 26.21 -25.54 3.92
N TYR A 473 25.36 -24.85 4.68
CA TYR A 473 23.91 -25.09 4.66
C TYR A 473 23.23 -23.97 3.90
N VAL A 474 22.43 -24.30 2.88
CA VAL A 474 21.54 -23.35 2.22
C VAL A 474 20.12 -23.85 2.39
N GLY A 475 19.36 -23.18 3.25
CA GLY A 475 18.00 -23.56 3.61
C GLY A 475 17.05 -23.55 2.41
N PRO A 476 15.94 -24.29 2.47
CA PRO A 476 15.09 -24.58 1.32
C PRO A 476 14.43 -23.34 0.67
N LYS A 477 14.47 -22.20 1.36
CA LYS A 477 13.93 -20.89 0.95
C LYS A 477 14.99 -19.77 0.88
N ALA A 478 16.24 -20.12 1.16
CA ALA A 478 17.39 -19.25 0.97
C ALA A 478 17.96 -19.38 -0.44
N ALA A 479 18.70 -18.36 -0.87
CA ALA A 479 19.31 -18.33 -2.19
C ALA A 479 20.74 -17.80 -2.16
N VAL A 480 21.59 -18.40 -2.98
CA VAL A 480 22.92 -17.88 -3.34
C VAL A 480 22.89 -17.58 -4.83
N TYR A 481 22.60 -16.33 -5.18
CA TYR A 481 22.51 -15.88 -6.57
C TYR A 481 23.88 -15.80 -7.25
N ALA A 482 24.87 -15.25 -6.53
CA ALA A 482 26.27 -15.24 -6.92
C ALA A 482 27.17 -15.18 -5.66
N GLY A 483 28.47 -15.30 -5.85
CA GLY A 483 29.46 -15.23 -4.76
C GLY A 483 29.91 -16.59 -4.25
N THR A 484 30.61 -16.61 -3.11
CA THR A 484 31.24 -17.82 -2.56
C THR A 484 30.75 -18.08 -1.13
N VAL A 485 30.23 -19.28 -0.86
CA VAL A 485 29.86 -19.73 0.49
C VAL A 485 30.73 -20.92 0.87
N THR A 486 31.49 -20.82 1.97
CA THR A 486 32.50 -21.83 2.36
C THR A 486 32.37 -22.27 3.82
N GLY A 487 33.10 -23.32 4.19
CA GLY A 487 33.11 -23.83 5.56
C GLY A 487 31.74 -24.38 5.98
N ASN A 488 31.32 -24.02 7.19
CA ASN A 488 30.03 -24.40 7.77
C ASN A 488 29.04 -23.23 7.80
N ALA A 489 29.23 -22.22 6.95
CA ALA A 489 28.34 -21.09 6.85
C ALA A 489 26.90 -21.54 6.57
N ARG A 490 25.92 -20.80 7.10
CA ARG A 490 24.50 -21.15 7.02
C ARG A 490 23.72 -19.98 6.42
N ILE A 491 23.03 -20.24 5.32
CA ILE A 491 22.06 -19.31 4.73
C ILE A 491 20.67 -19.88 5.01
N GLU A 492 19.86 -19.18 5.81
CA GLU A 492 18.60 -19.66 6.37
C GLU A 492 17.45 -18.70 6.07
N GLY A 493 16.21 -19.13 6.30
CA GLY A 493 15.03 -18.30 6.05
C GLY A 493 14.97 -17.81 4.59
N LEU A 494 14.88 -16.50 4.39
CA LEU A 494 14.91 -15.81 3.10
C LEU A 494 16.27 -15.14 2.81
N GLY A 495 17.31 -15.60 3.51
CA GLY A 495 18.67 -15.08 3.41
C GLY A 495 19.16 -15.21 1.98
N TRP A 496 19.79 -14.14 1.49
CA TRP A 496 20.20 -14.05 0.09
C TRP A 496 21.61 -13.56 -0.05
N VAL A 497 22.41 -14.31 -0.79
CA VAL A 497 23.77 -13.93 -1.17
C VAL A 497 23.76 -13.53 -2.64
N ASN A 498 23.89 -12.23 -2.89
CA ASN A 498 23.96 -11.65 -4.22
C ASN A 498 25.40 -11.55 -4.75
N GLY A 499 26.39 -11.69 -3.87
CA GLY A 499 27.82 -11.66 -4.17
C GLY A 499 28.67 -11.73 -2.91
N GLY A 500 29.99 -11.55 -3.06
CA GLY A 500 30.94 -11.58 -1.94
C GLY A 500 31.25 -13.00 -1.43
N THR A 501 31.79 -13.08 -0.22
CA THR A 501 32.16 -14.33 0.46
C THR A 501 31.47 -14.45 1.81
N VAL A 502 30.88 -15.62 2.10
CA VAL A 502 30.35 -15.99 3.42
C VAL A 502 30.99 -17.32 3.84
N GLY A 503 31.87 -17.29 4.83
CA GLY A 503 32.68 -18.43 5.24
C GLY A 503 32.67 -18.70 6.74
N GLY A 504 33.43 -19.71 7.16
CA GLY A 504 33.53 -20.09 8.58
C GLY A 504 32.22 -20.64 9.12
N ASN A 505 31.68 -20.04 10.17
CA ASN A 505 30.38 -20.38 10.77
C ASN A 505 29.38 -19.22 10.70
N ALA A 506 29.58 -18.28 9.74
CA ALA A 506 28.70 -17.14 9.58
C ALA A 506 27.26 -17.59 9.26
N ILE A 507 26.28 -16.89 9.84
CA ILE A 507 24.85 -17.17 9.63
C ILE A 507 24.21 -15.97 8.95
N VAL A 508 23.60 -16.20 7.77
CA VAL A 508 22.75 -15.24 7.06
C VAL A 508 21.33 -15.77 7.14
N LYS A 509 20.38 -15.00 7.68
CA LYS A 509 19.01 -15.48 7.92
C LYS A 509 17.94 -14.42 7.63
N ASP A 510 16.68 -14.82 7.78
CA ASP A 510 15.51 -13.93 7.65
C ASP A 510 15.52 -13.23 6.28
N ASN A 511 15.29 -11.93 6.17
CA ASN A 511 15.35 -11.17 4.90
C ASN A 511 16.75 -10.57 4.61
N ALA A 512 17.81 -11.05 5.27
CA ALA A 512 19.14 -10.48 5.09
C ALA A 512 19.65 -10.59 3.64
N LEU A 513 20.38 -9.57 3.22
CA LEU A 513 20.97 -9.47 1.88
C LEU A 513 22.48 -9.25 1.96
N ILE A 514 23.25 -10.17 1.41
CA ILE A 514 24.70 -10.06 1.27
C ILE A 514 25.01 -9.61 -0.15
N GLN A 515 25.72 -8.50 -0.28
CA GLN A 515 26.07 -7.86 -1.54
C GLN A 515 27.53 -8.12 -1.91
N ASN A 516 27.86 -7.80 -3.16
CA ASN A 516 29.25 -7.81 -3.61
C ASN A 516 30.11 -6.88 -2.73
N GLY A 517 31.35 -7.28 -2.46
CA GLY A 517 32.26 -6.62 -1.50
C GLY A 517 32.19 -7.18 -0.07
N ALA A 518 31.14 -7.94 0.27
CA ALA A 518 31.08 -8.61 1.56
C ALA A 518 32.14 -9.71 1.69
N ASN A 519 32.76 -9.80 2.88
CA ASN A 519 33.65 -10.90 3.26
C ASN A 519 33.36 -11.29 4.72
N LEU A 520 32.31 -12.08 4.89
CA LEU A 520 31.80 -12.50 6.19
C LEU A 520 32.49 -13.80 6.60
N SER A 521 33.06 -13.84 7.79
CA SER A 521 33.74 -15.01 8.33
C SER A 521 33.52 -15.12 9.84
N GLY A 522 34.00 -16.20 10.46
CA GLY A 522 33.89 -16.39 11.92
C GLY A 522 32.46 -16.76 12.36
N ASN A 523 32.00 -16.16 13.48
CA ASN A 523 30.73 -16.47 14.14
C ASN A 523 29.70 -15.33 14.03
N ILE A 524 29.78 -14.53 12.95
CA ILE A 524 28.84 -13.42 12.72
C ILE A 524 27.43 -13.92 12.37
N VAL A 525 26.41 -13.20 12.84
CA VAL A 525 25.02 -13.41 12.44
C VAL A 525 24.49 -12.15 11.75
N VAL A 526 24.03 -12.30 10.51
CA VAL A 526 23.32 -11.26 9.76
C VAL A 526 21.90 -11.76 9.53
N GLY A 527 20.90 -11.01 9.96
CA GLY A 527 19.50 -11.46 9.95
C GLY A 527 18.51 -10.31 9.86
N GLY A 528 17.26 -10.58 10.25
CA GLY A 528 16.14 -9.65 10.12
C GLY A 528 16.05 -9.06 8.72
N ASP A 529 16.30 -7.77 8.57
CA ASP A 529 16.37 -7.10 7.28
C ASP A 529 17.74 -6.46 7.05
N ALA A 530 18.86 -6.99 7.57
CA ALA A 530 20.19 -6.40 7.42
C ALA A 530 20.79 -6.54 6.00
N GLU A 531 21.66 -5.59 5.59
CA GLU A 531 22.38 -5.63 4.30
C GLU A 531 23.88 -5.35 4.46
N PHE A 532 24.70 -6.27 3.97
CA PHE A 532 26.15 -6.26 4.13
C PHE A 532 26.87 -6.25 2.80
N ALA A 533 27.83 -5.34 2.64
CA ALA A 533 28.66 -5.20 1.45
C ALA A 533 30.16 -5.05 1.79
N ILE A 534 30.56 -5.36 3.03
CA ILE A 534 31.94 -5.21 3.54
C ILE A 534 32.42 -6.44 4.31
N ALA A 535 33.72 -6.49 4.63
CA ALA A 535 34.31 -7.55 5.44
C ALA A 535 33.89 -7.49 6.92
N CYS A 536 33.58 -8.64 7.52
CA CYS A 536 33.13 -8.74 8.90
C CYS A 536 33.43 -10.12 9.51
N GLY A 537 33.96 -10.17 10.74
CA GLY A 537 34.32 -11.42 11.42
C GLY A 537 33.44 -11.80 12.62
N SER A 538 32.71 -10.84 13.19
CA SER A 538 31.96 -11.00 14.45
C SER A 538 30.81 -10.00 14.58
N GLY A 539 29.90 -10.30 15.51
CA GLY A 539 28.73 -9.48 15.84
C GLY A 539 27.41 -10.11 15.41
N THR A 540 26.30 -9.45 15.73
CA THR A 540 24.96 -9.81 15.30
C THR A 540 24.23 -8.57 14.82
N TYR A 541 23.72 -8.60 13.59
CA TYR A 541 23.10 -7.46 12.92
C TYR A 541 21.78 -7.91 12.32
N LEU A 542 20.66 -7.44 12.89
CA LEU A 542 19.32 -7.84 12.46
C LEU A 542 18.57 -6.72 11.73
N ALA A 543 19.12 -5.52 11.70
CA ALA A 543 18.52 -4.35 11.09
C ALA A 543 19.35 -3.83 9.91
N PHE A 544 18.71 -3.20 8.94
CA PHE A 544 19.43 -2.28 8.06
C PHE A 544 19.89 -1.04 8.83
N ASN A 545 21.20 -0.91 9.04
CA ASN A 545 21.79 0.32 9.53
C ASN A 545 23.12 0.56 8.81
N PRO A 546 23.23 1.63 8.00
CA PRO A 546 24.45 1.91 7.24
C PRO A 546 25.63 2.30 8.13
N ASP A 547 25.37 2.82 9.34
CA ASP A 547 26.39 3.29 10.29
C ASP A 547 26.87 2.17 11.22
N ARG A 548 26.04 1.14 11.45
CA ARG A 548 26.32 0.04 12.38
C ARG A 548 26.96 -1.16 11.66
N ARG A 549 28.20 -0.99 11.17
CA ARG A 549 28.88 -2.04 10.39
C ARG A 549 30.16 -2.54 11.06
N CYS A 550 30.17 -3.82 11.44
CA CYS A 550 31.35 -4.52 11.94
C CYS A 550 31.92 -3.96 13.24
N ASP A 551 31.05 -3.40 14.08
CA ASP A 551 31.35 -2.92 15.43
C ASP A 551 31.55 -4.06 16.44
N GLY A 552 31.25 -5.30 16.04
CA GLY A 552 31.34 -6.49 16.89
C GLY A 552 30.22 -6.59 17.94
N ALA A 553 29.20 -5.72 17.87
CA ALA A 553 28.13 -5.67 18.84
C ALA A 553 27.19 -6.89 18.76
N GLY A 554 26.52 -7.19 19.88
CA GLY A 554 25.43 -8.16 19.93
C GLY A 554 24.16 -7.64 19.23
N GLY A 555 23.18 -8.53 19.04
CA GLY A 555 21.96 -8.22 18.29
C GLY A 555 21.14 -7.12 18.95
N GLU A 556 20.45 -6.33 18.12
CA GLU A 556 19.49 -5.36 18.61
C GLU A 556 18.32 -6.04 19.34
N THR A 557 17.79 -5.39 20.37
CA THR A 557 16.55 -5.86 21.03
C THR A 557 15.41 -5.89 20.01
N ASP A 558 14.75 -7.04 19.95
CA ASP A 558 13.58 -7.29 19.12
C ASP A 558 12.31 -6.97 19.93
N VAL A 559 11.46 -6.08 19.42
CA VAL A 559 10.23 -5.66 20.13
C VAL A 559 9.19 -6.76 20.22
N ASN A 560 9.33 -7.82 19.41
CA ASN A 560 8.32 -8.86 19.25
C ASN A 560 8.45 -9.93 20.34
N PRO A 561 7.41 -10.14 21.17
CA PRO A 561 7.45 -11.16 22.22
C PRO A 561 7.35 -12.57 21.63
N SER A 562 7.72 -13.56 22.44
CA SER A 562 7.42 -14.96 22.13
C SER A 562 5.92 -15.25 22.29
N PHE A 563 5.45 -16.30 21.62
CA PHE A 563 4.07 -16.79 21.68
C PHE A 563 4.06 -18.32 21.65
N THR A 564 2.94 -18.91 22.06
CA THR A 564 2.74 -20.35 22.07
C THR A 564 1.80 -20.77 20.95
N THR A 565 2.07 -21.93 20.36
CA THR A 565 1.24 -22.51 19.31
C THR A 565 -0.18 -22.78 19.82
N PHE A 566 -1.21 -22.42 19.05
CA PHE A 566 -2.59 -22.79 19.36
C PHE A 566 -2.77 -24.31 19.35
N SER A 567 -3.72 -24.81 20.15
CA SER A 567 -4.10 -26.21 20.01
C SER A 567 -4.82 -26.46 18.68
N SER A 568 -4.63 -27.66 18.16
CA SER A 568 -5.29 -28.12 16.94
C SER A 568 -6.82 -27.99 16.99
N ASP A 569 -7.43 -28.20 18.17
CA ASP A 569 -8.87 -28.12 18.37
C ASP A 569 -9.35 -26.67 18.48
N ALA A 570 -8.57 -25.79 19.11
CA ALA A 570 -8.91 -24.37 19.21
C ALA A 570 -8.96 -23.69 17.84
N LEU A 571 -8.20 -24.19 16.85
CA LEU A 571 -8.19 -23.70 15.47
C LEU A 571 -9.10 -24.51 14.53
N ALA A 572 -9.92 -25.44 15.03
CA ALA A 572 -10.78 -26.25 14.18
C ALA A 572 -11.70 -25.40 13.27
N ILE A 573 -11.90 -25.84 12.03
CA ILE A 573 -12.86 -25.20 11.10
C ILE A 573 -14.26 -25.31 11.71
N GLY A 574 -15.00 -24.20 11.74
CA GLY A 574 -16.31 -24.09 12.41
C GLY A 574 -16.27 -23.66 13.88
N GLY A 575 -15.09 -23.60 14.51
CA GLY A 575 -14.92 -23.20 15.93
C GLY A 575 -14.58 -21.73 16.16
N GLY A 576 -14.69 -20.87 15.15
CA GLY A 576 -14.40 -19.43 15.25
C GLY A 576 -15.65 -18.62 15.60
N THR A 577 -15.48 -17.35 15.97
CA THR A 577 -16.58 -16.39 15.92
C THR A 577 -16.99 -16.26 14.46
N THR A 578 -18.07 -16.95 14.08
CA THR A 578 -18.65 -16.94 12.73
C THR A 578 -19.32 -15.60 12.49
N THR A 579 -18.51 -14.57 12.31
CA THR A 579 -18.97 -13.38 11.61
C THR A 579 -17.82 -12.92 10.74
N PRO A 580 -17.75 -13.39 9.49
CA PRO A 580 -17.16 -12.54 8.46
C PRO A 580 -17.72 -11.13 8.67
N PRO A 581 -16.90 -10.06 8.73
CA PRO A 581 -17.45 -8.75 8.49
C PRO A 581 -18.19 -8.90 7.16
N PRO A 582 -19.52 -8.68 7.10
CA PRO A 582 -20.21 -8.80 5.83
C PRO A 582 -19.49 -7.87 4.87
N ALA A 583 -19.20 -8.35 3.66
CA ALA A 583 -18.66 -7.57 2.58
C ALA A 583 -19.36 -6.20 2.67
N GLY A 584 -18.58 -5.13 2.62
CA GLY A 584 -19.16 -3.79 2.62
C GLY A 584 -19.96 -3.63 1.34
N GLY A 585 -21.17 -4.18 1.29
CA GLY A 585 -22.18 -3.73 0.36
C GLY A 585 -22.34 -2.23 0.56
N GLN A 586 -22.75 -1.56 -0.49
CA GLN A 586 -22.87 -0.12 -0.46
C GLN A 586 -23.86 0.28 0.64
N ASN A 587 -23.49 1.24 1.50
CA ASN A 587 -24.49 1.88 2.37
C ASN A 587 -25.44 2.68 1.48
N VAL A 588 -26.69 2.26 1.40
CA VAL A 588 -27.73 2.89 0.59
C VAL A 588 -28.70 3.73 1.44
N ALA A 589 -28.48 3.86 2.75
CA ALA A 589 -29.37 4.63 3.63
C ALA A 589 -29.49 6.11 3.23
N GLY A 590 -28.39 6.75 2.79
CA GLY A 590 -28.40 8.14 2.32
C GLY A 590 -29.15 8.37 1.00
N GLN A 591 -29.61 7.30 0.33
CA GLN A 591 -30.46 7.38 -0.88
C GLN A 591 -31.96 7.36 -0.53
N ALA A 592 -32.31 7.10 0.73
CA ALA A 592 -33.68 7.03 1.20
C ALA A 592 -34.18 8.38 1.72
N VAL A 593 -35.49 8.56 1.71
CA VAL A 593 -36.17 9.61 2.45
C VAL A 593 -36.49 9.09 3.85
N ALA A 594 -36.00 9.78 4.89
CA ALA A 594 -36.28 9.44 6.28
C ALA A 594 -37.65 9.98 6.73
N SER A 595 -38.38 9.18 7.50
CA SER A 595 -39.63 9.56 8.18
C SER A 595 -39.72 8.88 9.55
N ALA A 596 -40.59 9.34 10.43
CA ALA A 596 -40.70 8.82 11.80
C ALA A 596 -42.14 8.90 12.33
N SER A 597 -42.41 8.15 13.40
CA SER A 597 -43.67 8.21 14.15
C SER A 597 -43.92 9.60 14.74
N TYR A 598 -42.86 10.21 15.24
CA TYR A 598 -42.85 11.56 15.82
C TYR A 598 -41.40 12.06 15.84
N THR A 599 -41.22 13.37 15.69
CA THR A 599 -39.93 14.05 15.84
C THR A 599 -40.17 15.28 16.68
N ASN A 600 -39.37 15.45 17.73
CA ASN A 600 -39.44 16.66 18.54
C ASN A 600 -39.10 17.91 17.68
N ALA A 601 -39.74 19.04 17.96
CA ALA A 601 -39.59 20.29 17.23
C ALA A 601 -38.16 20.87 17.16
N TRP A 602 -37.26 20.53 18.10
CA TRP A 602 -35.84 20.93 18.05
C TRP A 602 -34.89 19.82 17.59
N GLU A 603 -35.43 18.70 17.14
CA GLU A 603 -34.70 17.55 16.59
C GLU A 603 -35.06 17.34 15.12
N SER A 604 -34.33 16.48 14.42
CA SER A 604 -34.52 16.27 12.99
C SER A 604 -34.52 14.80 12.64
N VAL A 605 -35.55 14.34 11.93
CA VAL A 605 -35.60 12.97 11.39
C VAL A 605 -34.53 12.73 10.31
N ALA A 606 -33.99 13.79 9.72
CA ALA A 606 -32.89 13.67 8.75
C ALA A 606 -31.62 13.10 9.40
N ALA A 607 -31.45 13.25 10.72
CA ALA A 607 -30.32 12.65 11.45
C ALA A 607 -30.31 11.12 11.37
N VAL A 608 -31.42 10.48 11.00
CA VAL A 608 -31.48 9.02 10.86
C VAL A 608 -30.62 8.54 9.68
N ASN A 609 -30.31 9.38 8.69
CA ASN A 609 -29.52 8.99 7.52
C ASN A 609 -28.72 10.14 6.89
N ASP A 610 -28.22 11.07 7.70
CA ASP A 610 -27.44 12.21 7.21
C ASP A 610 -25.98 11.82 6.87
N GLY A 611 -25.55 10.62 7.28
CA GLY A 611 -24.23 10.08 6.98
C GLY A 611 -23.14 10.59 7.93
N ILE A 612 -23.50 11.32 8.99
CA ILE A 612 -22.58 11.74 10.04
C ILE A 612 -22.34 10.56 10.98
N ASP A 613 -21.07 10.21 11.20
CA ASP A 613 -20.71 9.20 12.18
C ASP A 613 -20.74 9.78 13.59
N PRO A 614 -21.63 9.31 14.49
CA PRO A 614 -21.77 9.90 15.81
C PRO A 614 -20.55 9.61 16.71
N PRO A 615 -19.98 10.62 17.39
CA PRO A 615 -18.85 10.47 18.29
C PRO A 615 -19.22 9.78 19.61
N SER A 616 -20.49 9.87 20.03
CA SER A 616 -21.04 9.23 21.23
C SER A 616 -22.57 9.15 21.13
N SER A 617 -23.21 8.34 22.00
CA SER A 617 -24.68 8.30 22.08
C SER A 617 -25.29 9.56 22.68
N ASN A 618 -24.51 10.37 23.41
CA ASN A 618 -24.93 11.69 23.91
C ASN A 618 -24.33 12.80 23.06
N ASP A 619 -24.54 12.74 21.74
CA ASP A 619 -24.06 13.76 20.83
C ASP A 619 -24.88 15.06 21.01
N THR A 620 -24.17 16.14 21.35
CA THR A 620 -24.75 17.48 21.55
C THR A 620 -24.40 18.44 20.42
N VAL A 621 -23.62 18.00 19.42
CA VAL A 621 -23.08 18.86 18.36
C VAL A 621 -23.77 18.59 17.03
N ASN A 622 -24.02 17.33 16.69
CA ASN A 622 -24.64 16.96 15.41
C ASN A 622 -26.17 16.85 15.52
N PRO A 623 -26.88 16.89 14.38
CA PRO A 623 -28.31 16.59 14.34
C PRO A 623 -28.62 15.24 15.00
N ARG A 624 -29.78 15.16 15.64
CA ARG A 624 -30.27 13.94 16.30
C ARG A 624 -31.76 13.80 16.07
N TRP A 625 -32.24 12.56 16.04
CA TRP A 625 -33.67 12.27 16.04
C TRP A 625 -34.06 11.71 17.41
N GLY A 626 -35.09 12.29 18.01
CA GLY A 626 -35.64 11.82 19.27
C GLY A 626 -37.13 12.10 19.39
N THR A 627 -37.76 11.40 20.34
CA THR A 627 -39.22 11.37 20.46
C THR A 627 -39.78 12.15 21.63
N TRP A 628 -38.96 12.94 22.36
CA TRP A 628 -39.42 13.63 23.57
C TRP A 628 -40.67 14.51 23.32
N PRO A 629 -41.69 14.48 24.20
CA PRO A 629 -41.79 13.71 25.44
C PRO A 629 -42.46 12.33 25.28
N ASN A 630 -42.63 11.83 24.05
CA ASN A 630 -43.38 10.60 23.78
C ASN A 630 -42.54 9.35 24.09
N SER A 631 -43.05 8.53 25.02
CA SER A 631 -42.56 7.19 25.33
C SER A 631 -43.40 6.11 24.61
N GLY A 632 -43.15 4.84 24.91
CA GLY A 632 -43.79 3.69 24.27
C GLY A 632 -43.05 3.22 23.01
N GLN A 633 -43.79 2.57 22.11
CA GLN A 633 -43.24 2.11 20.83
C GLN A 633 -43.17 3.28 19.84
N GLN A 634 -41.99 3.55 19.31
CA GLN A 634 -41.73 4.57 18.30
C GLN A 634 -41.00 3.96 17.10
N TRP A 635 -40.98 4.64 15.96
CA TRP A 635 -40.27 4.15 14.79
C TRP A 635 -39.66 5.27 13.96
N ALA A 636 -38.53 4.95 13.33
CA ALA A 636 -37.94 5.70 12.23
C ALA A 636 -37.84 4.80 10.99
N GLU A 637 -38.02 5.36 9.81
CA GLU A 637 -38.12 4.63 8.56
C GLU A 637 -37.31 5.30 7.45
N LEU A 638 -36.63 4.47 6.67
CA LEU A 638 -36.00 4.81 5.41
C LEU A 638 -36.87 4.31 4.25
N THR A 639 -37.27 5.22 3.35
CA THR A 639 -38.02 4.88 2.12
C THR A 639 -37.20 5.18 0.87
N TRP A 640 -36.98 4.17 0.03
CA TRP A 640 -36.33 4.32 -1.28
C TRP A 640 -37.37 4.46 -2.41
N SER A 641 -36.99 5.14 -3.49
CA SER A 641 -37.82 5.30 -4.69
C SER A 641 -37.98 4.01 -5.51
N SER A 642 -37.06 3.06 -5.34
CA SER A 642 -37.09 1.72 -5.92
C SER A 642 -36.63 0.68 -4.90
N ALA A 643 -36.97 -0.59 -5.14
CA ALA A 643 -36.60 -1.67 -4.22
C ALA A 643 -35.08 -1.87 -4.20
N VAL A 644 -34.52 -1.92 -2.99
CA VAL A 644 -33.09 -2.21 -2.74
C VAL A 644 -32.95 -3.59 -2.11
N SER A 645 -31.90 -4.31 -2.48
CA SER A 645 -31.51 -5.55 -1.80
C SER A 645 -30.67 -5.22 -0.58
N LEU A 646 -31.00 -5.75 0.58
CA LEU A 646 -30.32 -5.49 1.86
C LEU A 646 -30.05 -6.79 2.60
N ASN A 647 -28.89 -6.93 3.26
CA ASN A 647 -28.58 -8.04 4.17
C ASN A 647 -27.96 -7.62 5.52
N LYS A 648 -27.73 -6.31 5.72
CA LYS A 648 -27.12 -5.76 6.93
C LYS A 648 -27.63 -4.35 7.19
N ALA A 649 -27.78 -4.01 8.45
CA ALA A 649 -27.98 -2.64 8.91
C ALA A 649 -27.16 -2.34 10.17
N GLN A 650 -26.88 -1.07 10.40
CA GLN A 650 -26.23 -0.57 11.61
C GLN A 650 -27.05 0.59 12.16
N VAL A 651 -27.31 0.59 13.46
CA VAL A 651 -28.13 1.62 14.13
C VAL A 651 -27.35 2.22 15.29
N TYR A 652 -27.21 3.55 15.31
CA TYR A 652 -26.62 4.27 16.42
C TYR A 652 -27.72 4.88 17.27
N LEU A 653 -27.80 4.48 18.53
CA LEU A 653 -28.86 4.90 19.46
C LEU A 653 -28.51 6.24 20.11
N PHE A 654 -29.49 7.13 20.22
CA PHE A 654 -29.38 8.41 20.93
C PHE A 654 -29.78 8.23 22.41
N ASP A 655 -28.96 8.75 23.31
CA ASP A 655 -29.15 8.74 24.76
C ASP A 655 -28.52 10.02 25.34
N ASP A 656 -29.36 10.92 25.87
CA ASP A 656 -28.91 12.17 26.49
C ASP A 656 -28.73 12.07 28.01
N ASN A 657 -28.89 10.86 28.56
CA ASN A 657 -28.94 10.54 29.99
C ASN A 657 -30.00 11.37 30.75
N GLN A 658 -31.02 11.88 30.05
CA GLN A 658 -32.08 12.73 30.57
C GLN A 658 -33.44 12.29 30.00
N GLY A 659 -34.02 13.07 29.08
CA GLY A 659 -35.36 12.85 28.55
C GLY A 659 -35.42 11.72 27.52
N ILE A 660 -34.27 11.35 26.94
CA ILE A 660 -34.11 10.29 25.96
C ILE A 660 -33.03 9.33 26.45
N ASP A 661 -33.36 8.04 26.48
CA ASP A 661 -32.47 6.98 26.96
C ASP A 661 -32.52 5.80 25.98
N LEU A 662 -31.60 4.85 26.13
CA LEU A 662 -31.55 3.63 25.35
C LEU A 662 -32.91 2.89 25.42
N PRO A 663 -33.39 2.34 24.28
CA PRO A 663 -34.64 1.58 24.25
C PRO A 663 -34.51 0.28 25.06
N SER A 664 -35.59 -0.21 25.66
CA SER A 664 -35.59 -1.54 26.28
C SER A 664 -35.38 -2.66 25.25
N SER A 665 -35.80 -2.41 24.02
CA SER A 665 -35.60 -3.30 22.88
C SER A 665 -35.84 -2.53 21.59
N TRP A 666 -35.27 -3.00 20.50
CA TRP A 666 -35.61 -2.53 19.16
C TRP A 666 -35.54 -3.67 18.16
N LYS A 667 -36.11 -3.46 16.97
CA LYS A 667 -36.01 -4.41 15.86
C LYS A 667 -36.08 -3.70 14.50
N LEU A 668 -35.66 -4.43 13.47
CA LEU A 668 -35.82 -4.01 12.08
C LEU A 668 -37.01 -4.71 11.45
N GLN A 669 -37.76 -3.97 10.65
CA GLN A 669 -38.84 -4.48 9.82
C GLN A 669 -38.67 -4.01 8.37
N TYR A 670 -39.05 -4.84 7.42
CA TYR A 670 -39.08 -4.49 6.00
C TYR A 670 -40.52 -4.46 5.48
N TRP A 671 -40.74 -3.70 4.41
CA TRP A 671 -42.02 -3.66 3.72
C TRP A 671 -42.09 -4.78 2.67
N THR A 672 -43.10 -5.65 2.79
CA THR A 672 -43.32 -6.77 1.87
C THR A 672 -44.01 -6.36 0.57
N GLY A 673 -44.32 -5.08 0.39
CA GLY A 673 -45.22 -4.56 -0.64
C GLY A 673 -46.64 -4.29 -0.13
N SER A 674 -47.05 -4.95 0.97
CA SER A 674 -48.41 -4.83 1.53
C SER A 674 -48.46 -4.69 3.06
N ALA A 675 -47.44 -5.14 3.79
CA ALA A 675 -47.36 -5.04 5.24
C ALA A 675 -45.89 -4.94 5.71
N TYR A 676 -45.68 -4.53 6.96
CA TYR A 676 -44.37 -4.67 7.62
C TYR A 676 -44.22 -6.07 8.19
N ALA A 677 -43.06 -6.68 7.94
CA ALA A 677 -42.65 -7.94 8.54
C ALA A 677 -41.29 -7.80 9.23
N ASP A 678 -41.06 -8.60 10.28
CA ASP A 678 -39.76 -8.65 10.97
C ASP A 678 -38.67 -9.21 10.05
N MET A 679 -37.42 -8.78 10.25
CA MET A 679 -36.31 -9.19 9.39
C MET A 679 -36.04 -10.71 9.50
N PRO A 680 -36.08 -11.45 8.37
CA PRO A 680 -35.84 -12.88 8.38
C PRO A 680 -34.37 -13.19 8.71
N GLY A 681 -34.15 -14.08 9.68
CA GLY A 681 -32.80 -14.51 10.06
C GLY A 681 -31.91 -13.42 10.68
N ALA A 682 -32.51 -12.44 11.37
CA ALA A 682 -31.77 -11.39 12.05
C ALA A 682 -30.79 -11.94 13.11
N SER A 683 -29.55 -11.44 13.15
CA SER A 683 -28.49 -11.86 14.08
C SER A 683 -28.71 -11.45 15.54
N GLY A 684 -29.79 -10.72 15.83
CA GLY A 684 -30.09 -10.10 17.13
C GLY A 684 -30.00 -8.57 17.09
N TYR A 685 -30.55 -7.92 18.12
CA TYR A 685 -30.69 -6.47 18.21
C TYR A 685 -30.02 -5.94 19.50
N PRO A 686 -28.70 -5.69 19.49
CA PRO A 686 -27.99 -5.20 20.67
C PRO A 686 -28.40 -3.77 21.03
N VAL A 687 -28.32 -3.41 22.31
CA VAL A 687 -28.64 -2.07 22.83
C VAL A 687 -27.39 -1.43 23.44
N ALA A 688 -26.32 -1.34 22.65
CA ALA A 688 -25.07 -0.71 23.07
C ALA A 688 -25.13 0.81 22.86
N ALA A 689 -24.75 1.57 23.89
CA ALA A 689 -24.39 2.98 23.76
C ALA A 689 -23.00 3.16 23.12
N ASN A 690 -22.76 4.34 22.56
CA ASN A 690 -21.47 4.78 22.01
C ASN A 690 -20.91 3.86 20.91
N ALA A 691 -21.79 3.16 20.19
CA ALA A 691 -21.41 2.24 19.12
C ALA A 691 -22.56 2.01 18.15
N TYR A 692 -22.21 1.58 16.94
CA TYR A 692 -23.19 1.03 16.00
C TYR A 692 -23.65 -0.36 16.43
N ASN A 693 -24.96 -0.50 16.63
CA ASN A 693 -25.63 -1.77 16.83
C ASN A 693 -25.84 -2.44 15.48
N THR A 694 -25.01 -3.44 15.18
CA THR A 694 -24.97 -4.10 13.87
C THR A 694 -25.89 -5.32 13.84
N VAL A 695 -26.71 -5.43 12.78
CA VAL A 695 -27.63 -6.54 12.55
C VAL A 695 -27.43 -7.07 11.14
N THR A 696 -27.15 -8.36 11.00
CA THR A 696 -27.20 -9.07 9.72
C THR A 696 -28.50 -9.86 9.61
N PHE A 697 -28.98 -10.08 8.40
CA PHE A 697 -30.23 -10.80 8.13
C PHE A 697 -30.17 -11.46 6.75
N THR A 698 -31.12 -12.37 6.49
CA THR A 698 -31.30 -12.95 5.16
C THR A 698 -31.61 -11.85 4.16
N THR A 699 -30.98 -11.85 2.98
CA THR A 699 -31.18 -10.81 1.97
C THR A 699 -32.66 -10.60 1.67
N VAL A 700 -33.14 -9.37 1.85
CA VAL A 700 -34.49 -8.93 1.48
C VAL A 700 -34.41 -7.90 0.36
N SER A 701 -35.40 -7.90 -0.54
CA SER A 701 -35.63 -6.80 -1.47
C SER A 701 -36.81 -5.98 -0.96
N THR A 702 -36.61 -4.70 -0.67
CA THR A 702 -37.62 -3.84 -0.04
C THR A 702 -37.50 -2.39 -0.50
N THR A 703 -38.61 -1.66 -0.50
CA THR A 703 -38.61 -0.19 -0.67
C THR A 703 -38.57 0.56 0.65
N ARG A 704 -38.76 -0.13 1.79
CA ARG A 704 -38.75 0.50 3.12
C ARG A 704 -38.06 -0.35 4.18
N LEU A 705 -37.31 0.31 5.05
CA LEU A 705 -36.67 -0.26 6.23
C LEU A 705 -37.10 0.54 7.44
N ARG A 706 -37.72 -0.11 8.41
CA ARG A 706 -38.24 0.51 9.63
C ARG A 706 -37.46 0.02 10.85
N VAL A 707 -36.90 0.95 11.62
CA VAL A 707 -36.35 0.71 12.97
C VAL A 707 -37.48 0.96 13.96
N VAL A 708 -37.91 -0.08 14.66
CA VAL A 708 -38.95 0.01 15.70
C VAL A 708 -38.28 -0.07 17.06
N LEU A 709 -38.43 0.97 17.86
CA LEU A 709 -37.84 1.09 19.20
C LEU A 709 -38.95 1.05 20.25
N GLN A 710 -38.70 0.35 21.35
CA GLN A 710 -39.55 0.35 22.52
C GLN A 710 -38.83 1.09 23.66
N SER A 711 -39.42 2.15 24.20
CA SER A 711 -38.87 2.86 25.36
C SER A 711 -38.75 1.96 26.58
N ASN A 712 -37.85 2.31 27.50
CA ASN A 712 -37.70 1.69 28.83
C ASN A 712 -38.90 1.88 29.79
N GLY A 713 -39.94 2.61 29.36
CA GLY A 713 -41.18 2.86 30.11
C GLY A 713 -41.26 4.25 30.74
N THR A 714 -40.12 4.92 30.94
CA THR A 714 -40.04 6.25 31.56
C THR A 714 -39.47 7.33 30.62
N ASN A 715 -38.54 6.96 29.74
CA ASN A 715 -37.83 7.89 28.87
C ASN A 715 -38.30 7.77 27.41
N SER A 716 -38.07 8.81 26.63
CA SER A 716 -38.25 8.78 25.16
C SER A 716 -37.08 8.04 24.50
N VAL A 717 -37.17 7.78 23.19
CA VAL A 717 -36.13 7.06 22.42
C VAL A 717 -35.62 7.94 21.29
N GLY A 718 -34.46 7.60 20.74
CA GLY A 718 -33.90 8.31 19.60
C GLY A 718 -32.81 7.55 18.85
N LEU A 719 -32.41 8.10 17.71
CA LEU A 719 -31.35 7.60 16.84
C LEU A 719 -30.44 8.75 16.41
N LEU A 720 -29.17 8.42 16.22
CA LEU A 720 -28.17 9.33 15.67
C LEU A 720 -27.76 9.01 14.24
N GLU A 721 -27.87 7.76 13.80
CA GLU A 721 -27.58 7.34 12.42
C GLU A 721 -28.10 5.92 12.18
N VAL A 722 -28.58 5.64 10.96
CA VAL A 722 -28.96 4.30 10.47
C VAL A 722 -28.30 4.06 9.12
N LYS A 723 -27.46 3.02 9.04
CA LYS A 723 -26.84 2.55 7.80
C LYS A 723 -27.51 1.25 7.35
N ALA A 724 -27.72 1.12 6.04
CA ALA A 724 -28.35 -0.05 5.42
C ALA A 724 -27.52 -0.50 4.23
N PHE A 725 -27.09 -1.75 4.19
CA PHE A 725 -26.06 -2.22 3.27
C PHE A 725 -26.62 -3.27 2.31
N THR A 726 -26.21 -3.16 1.04
CA THR A 726 -26.49 -4.19 0.03
C THR A 726 -25.76 -5.51 0.36
N PRO A 727 -26.17 -6.64 -0.24
CA PRO A 727 -25.50 -7.91 -0.05
C PRO A 727 -24.03 -7.98 -0.41
#